data_AF-A0A3R7MCH4-F1
#
_entry.id   AF-A0A3R7MCH4-F1
#
_cell.length_a   1.000
_cell.length_b   1.000
_cell.length_c   1.000
_cell.angle_alpha   90.00
_cell.angle_beta   90.00
_cell.angle_gamma   90.00
#
_symmetry.space_group_name_H-M   'P 1'
#
loop_
_entity.id
_entity.type
_entity.pdbx_description
1 polymer ?
#
loop_
_entity_poly.entity_id
_entity_poly.type
_entity_poly.pdbx_seq_one_letter_code
_entity_poly.pdbx_strand_id
1 'polypeptide(L)'
;MVNEKHDGGIKKCFILAIVLVALSFPCYWHLGIGSSWGGDSVVVGGGAAGAARGGEAAAWRSSSCPAPELDLDRRRSLAAALREVEREVAEVAGTKAVVDSKWVLRLESLASQLDPQVALDKPHKAWDFSAWLPDTPRPDASAQGERHVCPEVYLGNKYDWPLYQHGMEQEECHDVPSFGSVLTAVLPAKSWPDDVLQLVLVQIRKLYEIPVVVLVQKGGATANVSQVSFVEMDSSLSDAENLNAAISKVTTPFVLLGESLAHFSNQSSLERLVRVLDDLDHVQVAGGAARDAQGHWSHGCLQQHMANYQAKYTMGYYHSKYECMYCDDLLTPFVTTTKLLRSLAFSAGLSGQALYRDWFAKVRGAGHLAVLCPDVMFFVGDHVNMTADDWLPVARRWALQKVQAFDGREHLFSCESVGISCRNPLGIIQSYLLPPCCVEEMEELIGYLVSYAEQNHLDYELHAGSVLGAIKLGQYLPWDFDTDIVVNCHQFNKWMQIDAYLKTRRIKCRKRMVWKGYMNIICPHFFLEIICHEGVNNSRIHLPAEYRDIPTQALYSGRWVNVRSNPGLYCRNAMGLEVLRHAAHWRTLKTSKEAKARGGYDDPGTWNKCKDPSHHSCLDKYPGDGNLPFTQPFLRP
;
A
#
# COMPACT_ATOMS: atom_id res chain seq x y z
N MET A 1 -6.57 46.38 26.47
CA MET A 1 -7.23 45.41 27.36
C MET A 1 -8.58 45.04 26.78
N VAL A 2 -8.66 43.93 26.04
CA VAL A 2 -9.70 42.88 26.03
C VAL A 2 -9.17 41.77 25.10
N ASN A 3 -8.77 40.66 25.72
CA ASN A 3 -8.41 39.30 25.27
C ASN A 3 -8.15 38.95 23.77
N GLU A 4 -6.87 38.74 23.44
CA GLU A 4 -6.35 37.92 22.32
C GLU A 4 -6.24 36.42 22.66
N LYS A 5 -7.24 35.83 23.34
CA LYS A 5 -7.18 34.42 23.80
C LYS A 5 -7.96 33.39 22.97
N HIS A 6 -8.56 33.77 21.84
CA HIS A 6 -9.42 32.87 21.06
C HIS A 6 -8.96 32.52 19.63
N ASP A 7 -7.82 33.04 19.17
CA ASP A 7 -7.37 32.81 17.77
C ASP A 7 -6.59 31.49 17.58
N GLY A 8 -6.19 30.83 18.67
CA GLY A 8 -5.46 29.55 18.63
C GLY A 8 -6.33 28.32 18.35
N GLY A 9 -7.62 28.37 18.70
CA GLY A 9 -8.56 27.26 18.49
C GLY A 9 -9.01 27.12 17.04
N ILE A 10 -9.21 28.25 16.36
CA ILE A 10 -9.68 28.30 14.96
C ILE A 10 -8.57 27.85 14.00
N LYS A 11 -7.31 28.24 14.24
CA LYS A 11 -6.15 27.77 13.46
C LYS A 11 -5.86 26.28 13.67
N LYS A 12 -6.02 25.76 14.88
CA LYS A 12 -5.90 24.31 15.16
C LYS A 12 -7.04 23.51 14.54
N CYS A 13 -8.27 24.00 14.56
CA CYS A 13 -9.40 23.33 13.88
C CYS A 13 -9.26 23.36 12.36
N PHE A 14 -8.68 24.41 11.77
CA PHE A 14 -8.44 24.47 10.33
C PHE A 14 -7.34 23.47 9.89
N ILE A 15 -6.28 23.34 10.67
CA ILE A 15 -5.22 22.34 10.42
C ILE A 15 -5.74 20.92 10.68
N LEU A 16 -6.53 20.71 11.73
CA LEU A 16 -7.13 19.40 12.01
C LEU A 16 -8.22 19.03 10.99
N ALA A 17 -8.97 19.99 10.45
CA ALA A 17 -9.91 19.79 9.35
C ALA A 17 -9.18 19.47 8.03
N ILE A 18 -7.99 20.04 7.79
CA ILE A 18 -7.12 19.67 6.66
C ILE A 18 -6.58 18.24 6.85
N VAL A 19 -6.22 17.85 8.07
CA VAL A 19 -5.77 16.49 8.40
C VAL A 19 -6.92 15.48 8.36
N LEU A 20 -8.13 15.85 8.78
CA LEU A 20 -9.33 15.01 8.68
C LEU A 20 -9.84 14.88 7.24
N VAL A 21 -9.70 15.91 6.41
CA VAL A 21 -9.94 15.78 4.97
C VAL A 21 -8.90 14.86 4.34
N ALA A 22 -7.61 14.96 4.73
CA ALA A 22 -6.55 14.09 4.21
C ALA A 22 -6.63 12.63 4.69
N LEU A 23 -7.17 12.36 5.88
CA LEU A 23 -7.26 11.03 6.48
C LEU A 23 -8.64 10.36 6.33
N SER A 24 -9.71 11.13 6.06
CA SER A 24 -11.06 10.59 5.84
C SER A 24 -11.42 10.48 4.35
N PHE A 25 -10.72 11.19 3.46
CA PHE A 25 -10.93 11.12 2.01
C PHE A 25 -9.65 11.46 1.21
N PRO A 26 -9.18 10.61 0.29
CA PRO A 26 -8.30 11.05 -0.81
C PRO A 26 -9.01 11.96 -1.84
N CYS A 27 -10.17 12.55 -1.52
CA CYS A 27 -11.15 12.99 -2.53
C CYS A 27 -11.98 14.22 -2.08
N TYR A 28 -11.97 15.25 -2.94
CA TYR A 28 -12.87 16.41 -3.03
C TYR A 28 -12.60 17.65 -2.16
N TRP A 29 -11.81 18.56 -2.73
CA TRP A 29 -12.18 19.97 -2.79
C TRP A 29 -13.11 20.22 -3.99
N HIS A 30 -14.03 21.20 -3.84
CA HIS A 30 -14.93 21.82 -4.82
C HIS A 30 -16.32 21.18 -5.05
N LEU A 31 -17.37 21.67 -4.37
CA LEU A 31 -18.30 22.70 -4.88
C LEU A 31 -19.61 22.83 -4.07
N GLY A 32 -20.10 24.07 -3.96
CA GLY A 32 -21.48 24.43 -4.32
C GLY A 32 -22.62 23.99 -3.40
N ILE A 33 -23.08 24.93 -2.56
CA ILE A 33 -24.28 24.87 -1.74
C ILE A 33 -25.55 24.64 -2.59
N GLY A 34 -26.40 23.69 -2.18
CA GLY A 34 -27.74 23.48 -2.73
C GLY A 34 -28.58 22.54 -1.85
N SER A 35 -29.39 23.13 -0.97
CA SER A 35 -30.31 22.50 -0.02
C SER A 35 -31.56 21.89 -0.67
N SER A 36 -32.06 20.75 -0.16
CA SER A 36 -33.50 20.56 0.17
C SER A 36 -33.76 19.21 0.89
N TRP A 37 -34.89 19.18 1.60
CA TRP A 37 -35.28 18.35 2.73
C TRP A 37 -36.23 17.17 2.40
N GLY A 38 -36.31 16.22 3.35
CA GLY A 38 -37.47 15.33 3.62
C GLY A 38 -37.27 13.86 3.20
N GLY A 39 -37.66 12.81 3.92
CA GLY A 39 -38.35 12.64 5.20
C GLY A 39 -38.68 11.14 5.40
N ASP A 40 -38.56 10.68 6.65
CA ASP A 40 -39.26 9.61 7.40
C ASP A 40 -39.45 8.13 6.94
N SER A 41 -39.20 7.27 7.95
CA SER A 41 -39.89 6.01 8.37
C SER A 41 -39.61 4.69 7.60
N VAL A 42 -38.98 3.64 8.16
CA VAL A 42 -39.21 2.73 9.33
C VAL A 42 -40.03 1.46 8.99
N VAL A 43 -39.67 0.35 9.67
CA VAL A 43 -40.25 -1.03 9.77
C VAL A 43 -39.47 -2.07 8.93
N VAL A 44 -38.58 -2.94 9.45
CA VAL A 44 -38.54 -3.94 10.55
C VAL A 44 -39.41 -5.20 10.34
N GLY A 45 -38.72 -6.33 10.16
CA GLY A 45 -39.21 -7.72 10.29
C GLY A 45 -38.41 -8.65 9.37
N GLY A 46 -37.73 -9.71 9.77
CA GLY A 46 -37.76 -10.48 11.00
C GLY A 46 -37.83 -11.98 10.67
N GLY A 47 -36.75 -12.72 10.95
CA GLY A 47 -36.71 -14.18 11.08
C GLY A 47 -36.41 -14.99 9.80
N ALA A 48 -35.86 -16.20 9.85
CA ALA A 48 -35.05 -16.95 10.82
C ALA A 48 -34.73 -18.31 10.15
N ALA A 49 -33.53 -18.82 10.43
CA ALA A 49 -33.16 -20.24 10.62
C ALA A 49 -33.24 -21.28 9.47
N GLY A 50 -32.22 -22.16 9.47
CA GLY A 50 -32.23 -23.50 8.84
C GLY A 50 -30.99 -23.82 8.00
N ALA A 51 -29.82 -24.07 8.58
CA ALA A 51 -29.34 -25.38 9.09
C ALA A 51 -29.00 -26.45 8.02
N ALA A 52 -27.68 -26.60 7.82
CA ALA A 52 -26.90 -27.85 7.88
C ALA A 52 -26.67 -28.77 6.65
N ARG A 53 -25.46 -29.37 6.72
CA ARG A 53 -24.84 -30.50 5.98
C ARG A 53 -23.98 -30.08 4.77
N GLY A 54 -22.67 -30.31 4.71
CA GLY A 54 -21.80 -31.27 5.39
C GLY A 54 -21.18 -32.18 4.33
N GLY A 55 -19.91 -31.96 4.00
CA GLY A 55 -19.15 -32.76 3.02
C GLY A 55 -17.68 -32.33 3.00
N GLU A 56 -16.82 -33.16 3.60
CA GLU A 56 -15.38 -33.00 3.78
C GLU A 56 -14.59 -33.04 2.45
N ALA A 57 -13.59 -32.17 2.32
CA ALA A 57 -12.49 -32.35 1.37
C ALA A 57 -11.17 -31.79 1.94
N ALA A 58 -10.28 -32.73 2.31
CA ALA A 58 -8.82 -32.70 2.38
C ALA A 58 -8.10 -31.40 2.77
N ALA A 59 -7.59 -31.39 4.00
CA ALA A 59 -6.75 -30.36 4.60
C ALA A 59 -5.35 -30.25 3.96
N TRP A 60 -5.02 -29.08 3.42
CA TRP A 60 -3.65 -28.61 3.27
C TRP A 60 -3.28 -27.85 4.56
N ARG A 61 -2.31 -28.35 5.32
CA ARG A 61 -1.83 -27.70 6.54
C ARG A 61 -0.94 -26.51 6.16
N SER A 62 -1.51 -25.30 6.19
CA SER A 62 -0.75 -24.05 6.25
C SER A 62 -0.23 -23.85 7.67
N SER A 63 1.08 -23.68 7.83
CA SER A 63 1.67 -23.10 9.03
C SER A 63 1.17 -21.66 9.17
N SER A 64 0.16 -21.47 10.03
CA SER A 64 -0.41 -20.17 10.35
C SER A 64 0.61 -19.35 11.16
N CYS A 65 1.14 -18.28 10.57
CA CYS A 65 1.55 -17.14 11.37
C CYS A 65 0.27 -16.48 11.93
N PRO A 66 0.27 -16.02 13.20
CA PRO A 66 -0.90 -15.35 13.75
C PRO A 66 -1.12 -14.07 12.94
N ALA A 67 -2.25 -14.00 12.23
CA ALA A 67 -2.72 -12.74 11.68
C ALA A 67 -2.98 -11.80 12.88
N PRO A 68 -2.54 -10.53 12.85
CA PRO A 68 -3.14 -9.53 13.71
C PRO A 68 -4.56 -9.32 13.19
N GLU A 69 -5.48 -10.10 13.73
CA GLU A 69 -6.92 -9.93 13.55
C GLU A 69 -7.29 -8.59 14.20
N LEU A 70 -7.15 -7.51 13.45
CA LEU A 70 -7.89 -6.28 13.73
C LEU A 70 -9.36 -6.64 13.52
N ASP A 71 -9.97 -7.09 14.61
CA ASP A 71 -11.35 -7.53 14.77
C ASP A 71 -12.32 -6.77 13.84
N LEU A 72 -13.05 -7.53 13.02
CA LEU A 72 -14.07 -7.01 12.09
C LEU A 72 -15.11 -6.17 12.83
N ASP A 73 -15.42 -6.52 14.08
CA ASP A 73 -16.37 -5.78 14.91
C ASP A 73 -15.76 -4.46 15.40
N ARG A 74 -14.45 -4.44 15.69
CA ARG A 74 -13.70 -3.20 15.95
C ARG A 74 -13.71 -2.27 14.74
N ARG A 75 -13.49 -2.76 13.51
CA ARG A 75 -13.56 -1.91 12.29
C ARG A 75 -14.96 -1.36 12.05
N ARG A 76 -16.00 -2.16 12.24
CA ARG A 76 -17.41 -1.72 12.13
C ARG A 76 -17.76 -0.68 13.18
N SER A 77 -17.30 -0.88 14.41
CA SER A 77 -17.46 0.06 15.52
C SER A 77 -16.80 1.41 15.21
N LEU A 78 -15.56 1.39 14.70
CA LEU A 78 -14.83 2.59 14.29
C LEU A 78 -15.52 3.33 13.13
N ALA A 79 -15.97 2.62 12.11
CA ALA A 79 -16.70 3.21 10.99
C ALA A 79 -18.07 3.78 11.41
N ALA A 80 -18.76 3.16 12.35
CA ALA A 80 -19.99 3.70 12.92
C ALA A 80 -19.73 4.97 13.73
N ALA A 81 -18.67 4.97 14.55
CA ALA A 81 -18.29 6.12 15.35
C ALA A 81 -17.79 7.30 14.50
N LEU A 82 -17.08 7.05 13.39
CA LEU A 82 -16.65 8.10 12.47
C LEU A 82 -17.85 8.75 11.77
N ARG A 83 -18.81 7.94 11.29
CA ARG A 83 -20.05 8.44 10.68
C ARG A 83 -20.90 9.26 11.63
N GLU A 84 -20.90 8.92 12.92
CA GLU A 84 -21.60 9.71 13.93
C GLU A 84 -20.96 11.10 14.06
N VAL A 85 -19.63 11.18 14.09
CA VAL A 85 -18.95 12.48 14.13
C VAL A 85 -19.16 13.25 12.82
N GLU A 86 -19.13 12.61 11.66
CA GLU A 86 -19.45 13.27 10.38
C GLU A 86 -20.86 13.85 10.36
N ARG A 87 -21.86 13.12 10.88
CA ARG A 87 -23.25 13.60 10.99
C ARG A 87 -23.33 14.80 11.91
N GLU A 88 -22.73 14.69 13.09
CA GLU A 88 -22.64 15.79 14.04
C GLU A 88 -21.98 17.02 13.31
N VAL A 89 -20.89 16.86 12.54
CA VAL A 89 -20.20 17.97 11.85
C VAL A 89 -21.06 18.60 10.78
N ALA A 90 -21.79 17.80 10.02
CA ALA A 90 -22.73 18.29 9.03
C ALA A 90 -23.87 19.11 9.66
N GLU A 91 -24.32 18.79 10.86
CA GLU A 91 -25.42 19.50 11.55
C GLU A 91 -25.02 20.92 12.02
N VAL A 92 -23.75 21.14 12.35
CA VAL A 92 -23.23 22.46 12.74
C VAL A 92 -22.53 23.20 11.61
N ALA A 93 -22.22 22.52 10.49
CA ALA A 93 -21.64 23.13 9.31
C ALA A 93 -22.57 24.23 8.76
N GLY A 94 -22.05 25.47 8.71
CA GLY A 94 -22.82 26.65 8.28
C GLY A 94 -23.47 27.44 9.43
N THR A 95 -23.31 27.01 10.68
CA THR A 95 -23.67 27.80 11.86
C THR A 95 -22.46 28.55 12.43
N LYS A 96 -22.68 29.60 13.24
CA LYS A 96 -21.60 30.28 14.00
C LYS A 96 -21.13 29.46 15.23
N ALA A 97 -21.54 28.20 15.35
CA ALA A 97 -21.18 27.36 16.49
C ALA A 97 -19.67 27.06 16.46
N VAL A 98 -19.04 27.17 17.63
CA VAL A 98 -17.64 26.80 17.81
C VAL A 98 -17.57 25.28 17.80
N VAL A 99 -16.66 24.71 17.01
CA VAL A 99 -16.37 23.26 17.02
C VAL A 99 -16.06 22.84 18.47
N ASP A 100 -16.91 21.99 19.03
CA ASP A 100 -16.76 21.54 20.41
C ASP A 100 -15.50 20.66 20.52
N SER A 101 -14.64 21.00 21.48
CA SER A 101 -13.43 20.25 21.82
C SER A 101 -13.65 18.75 22.02
N LYS A 102 -14.85 18.32 22.41
CA LYS A 102 -15.23 16.91 22.55
C LYS A 102 -15.13 16.14 21.23
N TRP A 103 -15.27 16.82 20.10
CA TRP A 103 -15.31 16.22 18.76
C TRP A 103 -13.92 15.95 18.25
N VAL A 104 -13.02 16.91 18.45
CA VAL A 104 -11.58 16.76 18.23
C VAL A 104 -11.05 15.58 19.05
N LEU A 105 -11.37 15.51 20.34
CA LEU A 105 -10.96 14.40 21.21
C LEU A 105 -11.53 13.04 20.77
N ARG A 106 -12.76 13.03 20.25
CA ARG A 106 -13.40 11.80 19.73
C ARG A 106 -12.77 11.36 18.41
N LEU A 107 -12.44 12.29 17.52
CA LEU A 107 -11.74 12.01 16.26
C LEU A 107 -10.30 11.57 16.50
N GLU A 108 -9.57 12.21 17.40
CA GLU A 108 -8.23 11.77 17.83
C GLU A 108 -8.30 10.36 18.44
N SER A 109 -9.34 10.07 19.24
CA SER A 109 -9.57 8.73 19.78
C SER A 109 -9.83 7.70 18.67
N LEU A 110 -10.63 8.03 17.67
CA LEU A 110 -10.91 7.14 16.53
C LEU A 110 -9.69 6.94 15.64
N ALA A 111 -8.97 8.02 15.32
CA ALA A 111 -7.74 7.97 14.53
C ALA A 111 -6.66 7.15 15.24
N SER A 112 -6.49 7.32 16.56
CA SER A 112 -5.59 6.49 17.38
C SER A 112 -5.95 5.00 17.42
N GLN A 113 -7.20 4.65 17.12
CA GLN A 113 -7.63 3.25 17.04
C GLN A 113 -7.50 2.67 15.63
N LEU A 114 -7.45 3.53 14.60
CA LEU A 114 -7.31 3.18 13.19
C LEU A 114 -5.85 3.08 12.76
N ASP A 115 -5.03 3.99 13.26
CA ASP A 115 -3.59 4.04 13.02
C ASP A 115 -2.85 4.17 14.36
N PRO A 116 -2.11 3.13 14.77
CA PRO A 116 -1.26 3.19 15.97
C PRO A 116 -0.27 4.37 15.93
N GLN A 117 0.17 4.82 14.76
CA GLN A 117 1.06 5.99 14.63
C GLN A 117 0.36 7.27 15.12
N VAL A 118 -0.93 7.43 14.82
CA VAL A 118 -1.75 8.55 15.30
C VAL A 118 -2.03 8.44 16.81
N ALA A 119 -2.07 7.23 17.35
CA ALA A 119 -2.15 7.02 18.80
C ALA A 119 -0.90 7.51 19.53
N LEU A 120 0.25 7.33 18.89
CA LEU A 120 1.57 7.70 19.39
C LEU A 120 1.86 9.19 19.24
N ASP A 121 1.18 9.88 18.31
CA ASP A 121 1.27 11.32 18.00
C ASP A 121 0.42 12.22 18.92
N LYS A 122 -0.22 11.67 19.97
CA LYS A 122 -0.99 12.48 20.91
C LYS A 122 -0.05 13.48 21.60
N PRO A 123 -0.35 14.80 21.57
CA PRO A 123 0.39 15.74 22.38
C PRO A 123 0.19 15.36 23.85
N HIS A 124 1.27 14.98 24.52
CA HIS A 124 1.26 14.96 25.98
C HIS A 124 0.70 16.29 26.47
N LYS A 125 -0.31 16.24 27.36
CA LYS A 125 -0.92 17.41 27.99
C LYS A 125 0.18 18.42 28.31
N ALA A 126 0.11 19.61 27.70
CA ALA A 126 0.97 20.77 27.90
C ALA A 126 2.38 20.40 28.41
N TRP A 127 3.32 20.16 27.49
CA TRP A 127 4.76 20.01 27.72
C TRP A 127 5.17 20.48 29.12
N ASP A 128 5.14 19.55 30.06
CA ASP A 128 5.64 19.82 31.38
C ASP A 128 7.15 19.74 31.25
N PHE A 129 7.76 20.85 30.85
CA PHE A 129 9.21 21.00 30.82
C PHE A 129 9.84 20.68 32.18
N SER A 130 9.05 20.63 33.26
CA SER A 130 9.54 20.19 34.54
C SER A 130 10.00 18.73 34.47
N ALA A 131 9.28 17.81 33.82
CA ALA A 131 9.61 16.37 33.67
C ALA A 131 10.99 16.05 33.03
N TRP A 132 11.63 17.06 32.43
CA TRP A 132 12.94 16.99 31.77
C TRP A 132 14.01 17.84 32.49
N LEU A 133 13.67 18.45 33.62
CA LEU A 133 14.62 19.03 34.56
C LEU A 133 15.11 17.93 35.51
N PRO A 134 16.38 18.00 35.96
CA PRO A 134 17.00 16.94 36.76
C PRO A 134 16.29 16.60 38.10
N ASP A 135 15.29 17.38 38.53
CA ASP A 135 14.66 17.29 39.86
C ASP A 135 13.14 17.02 39.88
N THR A 136 12.50 16.63 38.77
CA THR A 136 11.06 16.31 38.80
C THR A 136 10.75 14.82 38.65
N PRO A 137 9.76 14.29 39.38
CA PRO A 137 9.30 12.92 39.22
C PRO A 137 8.70 12.74 37.81
N ARG A 138 9.28 11.83 37.01
CA ARG A 138 8.70 11.41 35.72
C ARG A 138 7.33 10.75 35.96
N PRO A 139 6.38 10.84 34.99
CA PRO A 139 5.15 10.06 35.03
C PRO A 139 5.48 8.58 35.24
N ASP A 140 4.77 7.97 36.18
CA ASP A 140 4.97 6.64 36.77
C ASP A 140 5.70 5.64 35.86
N ALA A 141 6.94 5.28 36.24
CA ALA A 141 7.78 4.26 35.62
C ALA A 141 7.23 2.82 35.81
N SER A 142 5.99 2.68 36.28
CA SER A 142 5.39 1.42 36.68
C SER A 142 4.79 0.58 35.54
N ALA A 143 4.98 0.97 34.28
CA ALA A 143 4.39 0.27 33.13
C ALA A 143 5.40 -0.27 32.11
N GLN A 144 6.71 -0.14 32.35
CA GLN A 144 7.71 -0.50 31.34
C GLN A 144 8.30 -1.90 31.58
N GLY A 145 8.43 -2.68 30.50
CA GLY A 145 9.13 -3.96 30.51
C GLY A 145 10.61 -3.83 30.86
N GLU A 146 11.35 -4.94 30.80
CA GLU A 146 12.81 -4.94 30.98
C GLU A 146 13.48 -3.97 29.99
N ARG A 147 14.15 -2.94 30.51
CA ARG A 147 14.96 -2.01 29.71
C ARG A 147 16.35 -2.60 29.44
N HIS A 148 16.89 -2.37 28.25
CA HIS A 148 18.18 -2.89 27.85
C HIS A 148 19.31 -1.85 27.90
N VAL A 149 18.97 -0.57 27.95
CA VAL A 149 19.94 0.55 28.00
C VAL A 149 19.46 1.62 28.97
N CYS A 150 20.41 2.40 29.51
CA CYS A 150 20.05 3.50 30.39
C CYS A 150 19.27 4.59 29.65
N PRO A 151 18.38 5.30 30.37
CA PRO A 151 17.67 6.45 29.81
C PRO A 151 18.63 7.59 29.44
N GLU A 152 18.16 8.50 28.61
CA GLU A 152 18.84 9.76 28.28
C GLU A 152 18.10 10.95 28.89
N VAL A 153 18.82 12.05 29.08
CA VAL A 153 18.27 13.34 29.50
C VAL A 153 18.71 14.46 28.58
N TYR A 154 17.79 15.39 28.36
CA TYR A 154 18.07 16.63 27.66
C TYR A 154 18.62 17.67 28.63
N LEU A 155 19.88 18.06 28.47
CA LEU A 155 20.57 19.02 29.33
C LEU A 155 20.32 20.50 28.94
N GLY A 156 19.47 20.73 27.93
CA GLY A 156 19.05 22.06 27.51
C GLY A 156 19.85 22.66 26.35
N ASN A 157 19.27 23.65 25.69
CA ASN A 157 19.74 24.22 24.42
C ASN A 157 21.00 25.10 24.50
N LYS A 158 21.62 25.21 25.68
CA LYS A 158 22.86 25.96 25.91
C LYS A 158 24.01 25.10 26.41
N TYR A 159 23.76 23.82 26.73
CA TYR A 159 24.73 22.96 27.40
C TYR A 159 26.04 22.84 26.61
N ASP A 160 25.95 22.64 25.30
CA ASP A 160 27.12 22.49 24.40
C ASP A 160 27.15 23.54 23.28
N TRP A 161 26.63 24.74 23.54
CA TRP A 161 26.75 25.82 22.57
C TRP A 161 28.24 26.21 22.37
N PRO A 162 28.73 26.38 21.12
CA PRO A 162 27.98 26.43 19.86
C PRO A 162 27.99 25.15 19.02
N LEU A 163 28.58 24.06 19.52
CA LEU A 163 28.89 22.87 18.72
C LEU A 163 27.78 21.82 18.72
N TYR A 164 26.98 21.74 19.79
CA TYR A 164 25.84 20.84 19.93
C TYR A 164 26.14 19.37 19.60
N GLN A 165 27.34 18.93 19.96
CA GLN A 165 27.72 17.51 19.95
C GLN A 165 27.21 16.80 21.21
N HIS A 166 26.99 17.56 22.28
CA HIS A 166 26.47 17.11 23.57
C HIS A 166 25.16 17.81 23.91
N GLY A 167 24.30 17.15 24.69
CA GLY A 167 23.03 17.73 25.14
C GLY A 167 21.91 16.73 25.34
N MET A 168 21.99 15.57 24.70
CA MET A 168 21.22 14.37 25.06
C MET A 168 22.22 13.38 25.66
N GLU A 169 22.28 13.30 26.99
CA GLU A 169 23.29 12.51 27.69
C GLU A 169 22.65 11.33 28.39
N GLN A 170 23.33 10.18 28.37
CA GLN A 170 22.87 8.99 29.06
C GLN A 170 23.04 9.15 30.57
N GLU A 171 21.99 8.86 31.34
CA GLU A 171 22.08 8.83 32.80
C GLU A 171 22.78 7.55 33.27
N GLU A 172 23.49 7.64 34.40
CA GLU A 172 23.99 6.44 35.08
C GLU A 172 22.80 5.62 35.61
N CYS A 173 22.79 4.33 35.30
CA CYS A 173 21.81 3.38 35.81
C CYS A 173 22.47 2.01 36.05
N HIS A 174 21.95 1.24 36.99
CA HIS A 174 22.57 -0.04 37.41
C HIS A 174 21.74 -1.27 37.08
N ASP A 175 20.48 -1.09 36.67
CA ASP A 175 19.52 -2.18 36.46
C ASP A 175 19.36 -2.57 34.97
N VAL A 176 20.43 -2.41 34.17
CA VAL A 176 20.44 -2.80 32.75
C VAL A 176 21.54 -3.83 32.47
N PRO A 177 21.31 -4.77 31.54
CA PRO A 177 22.32 -5.75 31.14
C PRO A 177 23.55 -5.10 30.50
N SER A 178 24.68 -5.81 30.50
CA SER A 178 25.86 -5.34 29.75
C SER A 178 25.56 -5.28 28.27
N PHE A 179 26.00 -4.22 27.59
CA PHE A 179 25.60 -3.98 26.20
C PHE A 179 26.04 -5.11 25.23
N GLY A 180 27.15 -5.80 25.53
CA GLY A 180 27.58 -7.00 24.80
C GLY A 180 26.61 -8.19 24.85
N SER A 181 25.72 -8.23 25.83
CA SER A 181 24.63 -9.21 25.91
C SER A 181 23.32 -8.73 25.26
N VAL A 182 23.23 -7.45 24.90
CA VAL A 182 22.04 -6.80 24.34
C VAL A 182 22.05 -6.81 22.82
N LEU A 183 23.19 -6.54 22.19
CA LEU A 183 23.26 -6.33 20.76
C LEU A 183 24.41 -7.11 20.11
N THR A 184 24.15 -7.64 18.92
CA THR A 184 25.18 -8.19 18.02
C THR A 184 25.15 -7.46 16.69
N ALA A 185 26.32 -7.06 16.19
CA ALA A 185 26.42 -6.51 14.84
C ALA A 185 26.54 -7.64 13.82
N VAL A 186 25.77 -7.59 12.74
CA VAL A 186 25.90 -8.46 11.57
C VAL A 186 26.33 -7.60 10.40
N LEU A 187 27.50 -7.92 9.83
CA LEU A 187 28.14 -7.18 8.73
C LEU A 187 28.13 -8.04 7.46
N PRO A 188 27.28 -7.73 6.46
CA PRO A 188 27.23 -8.45 5.18
C PRO A 188 28.38 -8.03 4.24
N ALA A 189 29.62 -8.24 4.67
CA ALA A 189 30.83 -7.70 4.06
C ALA A 189 31.32 -8.48 2.82
N LYS A 190 30.42 -9.07 2.02
CA LYS A 190 30.77 -9.96 0.90
C LYS A 190 31.62 -9.29 -0.20
N SER A 191 31.50 -7.98 -0.36
CA SER A 191 32.17 -7.21 -1.42
C SER A 191 32.92 -6.01 -0.85
N TRP A 192 33.18 -6.02 0.45
CA TRP A 192 33.90 -4.93 1.10
C TRP A 192 35.40 -5.11 0.88
N PRO A 193 36.13 -4.04 0.57
CA PRO A 193 37.58 -4.07 0.63
C PRO A 193 38.06 -4.47 2.03
N ASP A 194 39.14 -5.26 2.11
CA ASP A 194 39.67 -5.77 3.38
C ASP A 194 40.03 -4.63 4.35
N ASP A 195 40.60 -3.54 3.85
CA ASP A 195 40.96 -2.36 4.63
C ASP A 195 39.73 -1.66 5.22
N VAL A 196 38.64 -1.56 4.45
CA VAL A 196 37.35 -1.04 4.92
C VAL A 196 36.75 -1.94 6.02
N LEU A 197 36.73 -3.26 5.81
CA LEU A 197 36.24 -4.20 6.80
C LEU A 197 37.05 -4.12 8.11
N GLN A 198 38.38 -4.10 8.02
CA GLN A 198 39.23 -3.97 9.20
C GLN A 198 38.99 -2.64 9.92
N LEU A 199 38.86 -1.54 9.17
CA LEU A 199 38.57 -0.23 9.74
C LEU A 199 37.24 -0.22 10.51
N VAL A 200 36.17 -0.75 9.92
CA VAL A 200 34.85 -0.84 10.57
C VAL A 200 34.93 -1.70 11.83
N LEU A 201 35.56 -2.88 11.76
CA LEU A 201 35.72 -3.76 12.92
C LEU A 201 36.51 -3.11 14.07
N VAL A 202 37.61 -2.42 13.75
CA VAL A 202 38.42 -1.70 14.74
C VAL A 202 37.61 -0.61 15.42
N GLN A 203 36.84 0.18 14.66
CA GLN A 203 36.06 1.28 15.21
C GLN A 203 34.88 0.80 16.05
N ILE A 204 34.16 -0.26 15.61
CA ILE A 204 33.09 -0.87 16.43
C ILE A 204 33.67 -1.32 17.76
N ARG A 205 34.78 -2.08 17.76
CA ARG A 205 35.39 -2.60 19.00
C ARG A 205 35.96 -1.52 19.91
N LYS A 206 36.36 -0.38 19.34
CA LYS A 206 36.83 0.77 20.11
C LYS A 206 35.69 1.43 20.90
N LEU A 207 34.47 1.40 20.36
CA LEU A 207 33.32 2.08 20.92
C LEU A 207 32.39 1.15 21.70
N TYR A 208 32.34 -0.13 21.32
CA TYR A 208 31.39 -1.11 21.82
C TYR A 208 32.04 -2.48 22.04
N GLU A 209 31.85 -3.04 23.24
CA GLU A 209 32.21 -4.41 23.57
C GLU A 209 31.09 -5.39 23.19
N ILE A 210 30.76 -5.47 21.90
CA ILE A 210 29.66 -6.31 21.37
C ILE A 210 30.18 -7.45 20.48
N PRO A 211 29.47 -8.58 20.42
CA PRO A 211 29.72 -9.60 19.39
C PRO A 211 29.48 -9.04 17.98
N VAL A 212 30.32 -9.46 17.04
CA VAL A 212 30.20 -9.12 15.62
C VAL A 212 30.21 -10.40 14.79
N VAL A 213 29.23 -10.58 13.91
CA VAL A 213 29.17 -11.65 12.91
C VAL A 213 29.44 -11.05 11.55
N VAL A 214 30.48 -11.52 10.85
CA VAL A 214 30.88 -11.00 9.54
C VAL A 214 30.62 -12.07 8.50
N LEU A 215 29.77 -11.76 7.51
CA LEU A 215 29.56 -12.61 6.35
C LEU A 215 30.55 -12.22 5.25
N VAL A 216 31.44 -13.14 4.89
CA VAL A 216 32.52 -12.92 3.90
C VAL A 216 32.46 -13.94 2.77
N GLN A 217 33.04 -13.61 1.62
CA GLN A 217 33.22 -14.61 0.56
C GLN A 217 34.09 -15.77 1.03
N LYS A 218 33.85 -16.95 0.45
CA LYS A 218 34.66 -18.15 0.72
C LYS A 218 36.13 -17.90 0.41
N GLY A 219 37.01 -18.19 1.37
CA GLY A 219 38.45 -17.91 1.25
C GLY A 219 38.82 -16.44 1.42
N GLY A 220 37.88 -15.60 1.86
CA GLY A 220 38.14 -14.21 2.27
C GLY A 220 39.02 -14.14 3.52
N ALA A 221 39.58 -12.96 3.79
CA ALA A 221 40.44 -12.75 4.95
C ALA A 221 39.69 -13.03 6.26
N THR A 222 40.10 -14.11 6.94
CA THR A 222 39.61 -14.45 8.28
C THR A 222 40.73 -14.18 9.28
N ALA A 223 40.43 -13.38 10.29
CA ALA A 223 41.37 -13.12 11.38
C ALA A 223 40.80 -13.72 12.67
N ASN A 224 41.66 -14.32 13.50
CA ASN A 224 41.23 -14.76 14.83
C ASN A 224 41.11 -13.53 15.73
N VAL A 225 39.92 -12.94 15.77
CA VAL A 225 39.63 -11.72 16.53
C VAL A 225 38.58 -12.03 17.58
N SER A 226 38.88 -11.71 18.84
CA SER A 226 37.95 -11.89 19.97
C SER A 226 36.61 -11.22 19.69
N GLN A 227 35.50 -11.90 20.00
CA GLN A 227 34.12 -11.44 19.78
C GLN A 227 33.73 -11.24 18.29
N VAL A 228 34.58 -11.61 17.33
CA VAL A 228 34.25 -11.58 15.91
C VAL A 228 34.12 -13.01 15.39
N SER A 229 32.96 -13.32 14.80
CA SER A 229 32.68 -14.60 14.16
C SER A 229 32.59 -14.41 12.65
N PHE A 230 33.57 -14.93 11.92
CA PHE A 230 33.53 -14.95 10.46
C PHE A 230 32.67 -16.14 9.98
N VAL A 231 31.71 -15.84 9.10
CA VAL A 231 30.88 -16.83 8.42
C VAL A 231 31.22 -16.75 6.95
N GLU A 232 31.82 -17.81 6.42
CA GLU A 232 32.08 -17.91 4.98
C GLU A 232 30.79 -18.23 4.23
N MET A 233 30.58 -17.54 3.11
CA MET A 233 29.46 -17.82 2.22
C MET A 233 29.59 -19.21 1.60
N ASP A 234 28.50 -19.97 1.65
CA ASP A 234 28.35 -21.21 0.89
C ASP A 234 27.91 -20.84 -0.53
N SER A 235 28.72 -21.21 -1.53
CA SER A 235 28.46 -20.97 -2.95
C SER A 235 27.22 -21.70 -3.48
N SER A 236 26.70 -22.69 -2.75
CA SER A 236 25.45 -23.38 -3.08
C SER A 236 24.21 -22.63 -2.60
N LEU A 237 24.36 -21.65 -1.70
CA LEU A 237 23.29 -20.84 -1.14
C LEU A 237 23.21 -19.48 -1.83
N SER A 238 22.01 -18.93 -1.91
CA SER A 238 21.81 -17.53 -2.33
C SER A 238 22.31 -16.55 -1.27
N ASP A 239 22.49 -15.28 -1.66
CA ASP A 239 22.88 -14.20 -0.74
C ASP A 239 21.94 -14.11 0.48
N ALA A 240 20.63 -14.21 0.25
CA ALA A 240 19.62 -14.19 1.30
C ALA A 240 19.81 -15.34 2.30
N GLU A 241 20.07 -16.55 1.80
CA GLU A 241 20.23 -17.75 2.62
C GLU A 241 21.52 -17.70 3.43
N ASN A 242 22.61 -17.23 2.83
CA ASN A 242 23.87 -16.98 3.53
C ASN A 242 23.71 -15.93 4.64
N LEU A 243 22.99 -14.83 4.38
CA LEU A 243 22.70 -13.81 5.37
C LEU A 243 21.83 -14.36 6.52
N ASN A 244 20.79 -15.12 6.21
CA ASN A 244 19.97 -15.79 7.24
C ASN A 244 20.79 -16.78 8.08
N ALA A 245 21.72 -17.52 7.45
CA ALA A 245 22.62 -18.42 8.16
C ALA A 245 23.53 -17.66 9.13
N ALA A 246 24.06 -16.51 8.74
CA ALA A 246 24.81 -15.63 9.65
C ALA A 246 23.93 -15.12 10.81
N ILE A 247 22.71 -14.65 10.53
CA ILE A 247 21.74 -14.19 11.54
C ILE A 247 21.36 -15.31 12.52
N SER A 248 21.34 -16.56 12.08
CA SER A 248 21.06 -17.71 12.95
C SER A 248 22.09 -17.91 14.07
N LYS A 249 23.28 -17.31 13.95
CA LYS A 249 24.35 -17.35 14.97
C LYS A 249 24.17 -16.33 16.09
N VAL A 250 23.31 -15.33 15.90
CA VAL A 250 23.11 -14.25 16.88
C VAL A 250 22.37 -14.78 18.13
N THR A 251 22.81 -14.45 19.33
CA THR A 251 22.13 -14.89 20.58
C THR A 251 21.55 -13.75 21.39
N THR A 252 21.92 -12.52 21.08
CA THR A 252 21.46 -11.30 21.73
C THR A 252 20.05 -10.91 21.27
N PRO A 253 19.31 -10.11 22.06
CA PRO A 253 17.94 -9.71 21.72
C PRO A 253 17.85 -8.75 20.52
N PHE A 254 18.89 -7.97 20.25
CA PHE A 254 18.93 -7.00 19.14
C PHE A 254 20.07 -7.28 18.15
N VAL A 255 19.83 -6.95 16.89
CA VAL A 255 20.81 -7.07 15.82
C VAL A 255 20.97 -5.74 15.10
N LEU A 256 22.20 -5.24 15.01
CA LEU A 256 22.55 -4.21 14.03
C LEU A 256 22.82 -4.88 12.67
N LEU A 257 22.07 -4.51 11.64
CA LEU A 257 22.33 -4.88 10.25
C LEU A 257 23.14 -3.75 9.60
N GLY A 258 24.46 -3.95 9.58
CA GLY A 258 25.44 -2.97 9.13
C GLY A 258 25.72 -3.01 7.62
N GLU A 259 24.69 -3.11 6.79
CA GLU A 259 24.86 -3.11 5.32
C GLU A 259 25.61 -1.87 4.85
N SER A 260 26.56 -2.04 3.93
CA SER A 260 27.32 -0.96 3.28
C SER A 260 28.07 -0.01 4.23
N LEU A 261 28.35 -0.38 5.49
CA LEU A 261 29.20 0.44 6.35
C LEU A 261 30.60 0.60 5.74
N ALA A 262 31.06 1.83 5.70
CA ALA A 262 32.42 2.20 5.29
C ALA A 262 33.27 2.69 6.48
N HIS A 263 32.61 3.21 7.52
CA HIS A 263 33.24 3.61 8.78
C HIS A 263 32.22 3.51 9.92
N PHE A 264 32.70 3.50 11.15
CA PHE A 264 31.86 3.52 12.36
C PHE A 264 32.41 4.54 13.35
N SER A 265 31.56 5.31 14.03
CA SER A 265 32.03 6.33 14.97
C SER A 265 31.05 6.53 16.13
N ASN A 266 31.39 7.41 17.06
CA ASN A 266 30.50 7.78 18.18
C ASN A 266 29.21 8.48 17.72
N GLN A 267 29.09 8.85 16.44
CA GLN A 267 27.86 9.38 15.86
C GLN A 267 26.82 8.29 15.57
N SER A 268 27.20 7.00 15.57
CA SER A 268 26.33 5.87 15.26
C SER A 268 25.49 5.35 16.43
N SER A 269 25.51 6.03 17.59
CA SER A 269 24.92 5.64 18.88
C SER A 269 23.92 4.47 18.85
N LEU A 270 24.40 3.27 19.19
CA LEU A 270 23.58 2.05 19.18
C LEU A 270 22.62 2.01 20.38
N GLU A 271 23.01 2.60 21.51
CA GLU A 271 22.14 2.73 22.69
C GLU A 271 20.90 3.55 22.36
N ARG A 272 21.04 4.63 21.56
CA ARG A 272 19.90 5.42 21.10
C ARG A 272 18.90 4.58 20.31
N LEU A 273 19.37 3.76 19.38
CA LEU A 273 18.50 2.89 18.58
C LEU A 273 17.82 1.81 19.43
N VAL A 274 18.55 1.18 20.37
CA VAL A 274 17.97 0.19 21.29
C VAL A 274 16.93 0.83 22.21
N ARG A 275 17.22 2.01 22.77
CA ARG A 275 16.29 2.76 23.64
C ARG A 275 14.96 3.03 22.95
N VAL A 276 15.00 3.45 21.70
CA VAL A 276 13.81 3.71 20.89
C VAL A 276 12.98 2.44 20.67
N LEU A 277 13.62 1.27 20.53
CA LEU A 277 12.93 -0.01 20.44
C LEU A 277 12.32 -0.48 21.77
N ASP A 278 12.93 -0.14 22.90
CA ASP A 278 12.38 -0.43 24.23
C ASP A 278 11.19 0.49 24.56
N ASP A 279 11.27 1.77 24.19
CA ASP A 279 10.31 2.80 24.60
C ASP A 279 9.09 2.94 23.66
N LEU A 280 9.20 2.52 22.39
CA LEU A 280 8.12 2.63 21.41
C LEU A 280 7.41 1.31 21.16
N ASP A 281 6.20 1.20 21.70
CA ASP A 281 5.29 0.09 21.40
C ASP A 281 5.11 -0.11 19.88
N HIS A 282 5.08 -1.37 19.46
CA HIS A 282 4.91 -1.80 18.06
C HIS A 282 6.04 -1.42 17.07
N VAL A 283 7.02 -0.62 17.48
CA VAL A 283 8.25 -0.41 16.72
C VAL A 283 9.17 -1.60 16.96
N GLN A 284 9.73 -2.14 15.89
CA GLN A 284 10.64 -3.28 15.95
C GLN A 284 11.92 -3.07 15.15
N VAL A 285 12.03 -1.95 14.45
CA VAL A 285 13.19 -1.55 13.64
C VAL A 285 13.49 -0.07 13.87
N ALA A 286 14.74 0.26 14.17
CA ALA A 286 15.23 1.63 14.36
C ALA A 286 16.53 1.84 13.58
N GLY A 287 16.55 2.78 12.63
CA GLY A 287 17.73 3.14 11.84
C GLY A 287 18.27 4.52 12.17
N GLY A 288 19.44 4.82 11.61
CA GLY A 288 20.07 6.13 11.65
C GLY A 288 20.19 6.75 10.27
N ALA A 289 20.40 8.06 10.20
CA ALA A 289 20.83 8.72 8.98
C ALA A 289 22.17 8.16 8.48
N ALA A 290 22.53 8.49 7.24
CA ALA A 290 23.77 8.06 6.65
C ALA A 290 24.50 9.23 5.98
N ARG A 291 25.84 9.15 5.99
CA ARG A 291 26.72 10.05 5.25
C ARG A 291 27.69 9.23 4.40
N ASP A 292 27.80 9.59 3.12
CA ASP A 292 28.74 8.97 2.19
C ASP A 292 30.14 9.62 2.25
N ALA A 293 31.09 9.06 1.48
CA ALA A 293 32.47 9.54 1.42
C ALA A 293 32.58 10.91 0.73
N GLN A 294 31.64 11.24 -0.15
CA GLN A 294 31.56 12.52 -0.86
C GLN A 294 30.98 13.63 0.02
N GLY A 295 30.38 13.25 1.15
CA GLY A 295 29.85 14.14 2.16
C GLY A 295 28.38 14.48 2.00
N HIS A 296 27.65 13.73 1.19
CA HIS A 296 26.21 13.80 1.15
C HIS A 296 25.65 13.12 2.40
N TRP A 297 24.73 13.82 3.06
CA TRP A 297 23.96 13.31 4.19
C TRP A 297 22.54 13.02 3.72
N SER A 298 21.99 11.88 4.13
CA SER A 298 20.61 11.51 3.87
C SER A 298 20.00 10.87 5.11
N HIS A 299 18.77 11.27 5.43
CA HIS A 299 18.03 10.59 6.49
C HIS A 299 17.67 9.16 6.07
N GLY A 300 17.34 8.87 4.81
CA GLY A 300 17.09 7.49 4.35
C GLY A 300 15.77 6.85 4.78
N CYS A 301 14.83 7.64 5.32
CA CYS A 301 13.47 7.22 5.64
C CYS A 301 12.58 7.25 4.39
N LEU A 302 11.91 6.14 4.09
CA LEU A 302 11.01 6.00 2.95
C LEU A 302 9.57 5.73 3.38
N GLN A 303 8.63 6.36 2.67
CA GLN A 303 7.25 5.94 2.57
C GLN A 303 7.09 4.98 1.40
N GLN A 304 6.42 3.86 1.64
CA GLN A 304 6.14 2.84 0.66
C GLN A 304 4.63 2.80 0.43
N HIS A 305 4.19 2.78 -0.81
CA HIS A 305 2.80 2.51 -1.15
C HIS A 305 2.75 1.40 -2.19
N MET A 306 2.17 0.25 -1.82
CA MET A 306 1.87 -0.83 -2.75
C MET A 306 0.36 -0.94 -2.97
N ALA A 307 -0.08 -0.83 -4.22
CA ALA A 307 -1.47 -1.03 -4.62
C ALA A 307 -1.55 -1.29 -6.12
N ASN A 308 -2.56 -2.05 -6.55
CA ASN A 308 -2.91 -2.25 -7.95
C ASN A 308 -1.71 -2.64 -8.83
N TYR A 309 -0.89 -3.60 -8.37
CA TYR A 309 0.30 -4.06 -9.08
C TYR A 309 1.37 -2.98 -9.28
N GLN A 310 1.41 -1.99 -8.39
CA GLN A 310 2.40 -0.92 -8.40
C GLN A 310 2.97 -0.70 -7.01
N ALA A 311 4.23 -0.30 -6.95
CA ALA A 311 4.87 0.21 -5.74
C ALA A 311 5.41 1.63 -5.99
N LYS A 312 5.24 2.51 -5.01
CA LYS A 312 5.86 3.84 -4.99
C LYS A 312 6.67 3.98 -3.70
N TYR A 313 7.91 4.44 -3.85
CA TYR A 313 8.81 4.77 -2.76
C TYR A 313 9.05 6.28 -2.78
N THR A 314 8.76 6.95 -1.68
CA THR A 314 8.91 8.41 -1.54
C THR A 314 9.80 8.69 -0.34
N MET A 315 10.84 9.51 -0.52
CA MET A 315 11.66 9.99 0.60
C MET A 315 10.80 10.84 1.54
N GLY A 316 10.83 10.53 2.85
CA GLY A 316 10.14 11.32 3.87
C GLY A 316 9.36 10.47 4.88
N TYR A 317 8.58 11.14 5.71
CA TYR A 317 7.77 10.56 6.78
C TYR A 317 6.50 11.37 7.02
N TYR A 318 5.47 10.76 7.62
CA TYR A 318 4.23 11.45 8.00
C TYR A 318 4.20 11.83 9.49
N HIS A 319 4.76 10.97 10.34
CA HIS A 319 4.74 11.12 11.79
C HIS A 319 6.14 10.95 12.38
N SER A 320 6.38 11.54 13.56
CA SER A 320 7.61 11.36 14.31
C SER A 320 7.36 11.25 15.81
N LYS A 321 8.28 10.62 16.54
CA LYS A 321 8.27 10.54 18.00
C LYS A 321 9.69 10.31 18.51
N TYR A 322 10.02 10.94 19.65
CA TYR A 322 11.38 10.96 20.20
C TYR A 322 12.41 11.30 19.12
N GLU A 323 12.16 12.40 18.40
CA GLU A 323 13.03 12.89 17.33
C GLU A 323 13.26 11.92 16.15
N CYS A 324 12.63 10.73 16.17
CA CYS A 324 12.72 9.72 15.12
C CYS A 324 11.49 9.76 14.19
N MET A 325 11.73 9.54 12.91
CA MET A 325 10.76 9.55 11.82
C MET A 325 10.13 8.16 11.66
N TYR A 326 8.80 8.04 11.57
CA TYR A 326 8.17 6.77 11.20
C TYR A 326 8.32 6.50 9.70
N CYS A 327 8.79 5.31 9.35
CA CYS A 327 9.12 4.91 7.99
C CYS A 327 8.45 3.58 7.64
N ASP A 328 8.16 3.37 6.36
CA ASP A 328 7.79 2.05 5.84
C ASP A 328 9.03 1.23 5.46
N ASP A 329 10.13 1.90 5.10
CA ASP A 329 11.38 1.29 4.64
C ASP A 329 12.58 2.21 4.98
N LEU A 330 13.76 1.62 5.23
CA LEU A 330 15.00 2.31 5.57
C LEU A 330 16.12 2.02 4.56
N LEU A 331 16.75 3.06 4.03
CA LEU A 331 17.89 2.96 3.11
C LEU A 331 19.25 2.76 3.79
N THR A 332 19.28 2.81 5.13
CA THR A 332 20.48 2.92 5.95
C THR A 332 20.59 1.75 6.93
N PRO A 333 21.76 1.54 7.56
CA PRO A 333 21.90 0.56 8.63
C PRO A 333 20.86 0.76 9.74
N PHE A 334 20.39 -0.35 10.29
CA PHE A 334 19.35 -0.35 11.31
C PHE A 334 19.55 -1.44 12.35
N VAL A 335 18.99 -1.19 13.54
CA VAL A 335 18.83 -2.15 14.61
C VAL A 335 17.41 -2.72 14.57
N THR A 336 17.27 -4.03 14.73
CA THR A 336 15.98 -4.71 14.83
C THR A 336 16.03 -5.77 15.92
N THR A 337 14.87 -6.22 16.40
CA THR A 337 14.83 -7.38 17.29
C THR A 337 15.26 -8.65 16.54
N THR A 338 16.06 -9.50 17.19
CA THR A 338 16.52 -10.80 16.66
C THR A 338 15.32 -11.70 16.36
N LYS A 339 14.26 -11.60 17.16
CA LYS A 339 13.01 -12.33 16.96
C LYS A 339 12.34 -11.94 15.65
N LEU A 340 12.16 -10.64 15.39
CA LEU A 340 11.55 -10.16 14.16
C LEU A 340 12.36 -10.60 12.95
N LEU A 341 13.66 -10.35 12.97
CA LEU A 341 14.57 -10.64 11.87
C LEU A 341 14.58 -12.12 11.48
N ARG A 342 14.50 -13.02 12.46
CA ARG A 342 14.38 -14.47 12.23
C ARG A 342 13.00 -14.90 11.75
N SER A 343 11.95 -14.31 12.30
CA SER A 343 10.57 -14.64 11.92
C SER A 343 10.26 -14.19 10.49
N LEU A 344 10.84 -13.06 10.06
CA LEU A 344 10.75 -12.51 8.72
C LEU A 344 12.08 -12.70 8.00
N ALA A 345 12.52 -13.94 7.82
CA ALA A 345 13.78 -14.24 7.15
C ALA A 345 13.89 -13.55 5.77
N PHE A 346 15.10 -13.12 5.41
CA PHE A 346 15.38 -12.66 4.05
C PHE A 346 15.09 -13.79 3.07
N SER A 347 14.51 -13.48 1.93
CA SER A 347 13.96 -14.54 1.11
C SER A 347 14.89 -14.88 -0.04
N ALA A 348 15.04 -16.18 -0.30
CA ALA A 348 15.88 -16.73 -1.35
C ALA A 348 15.65 -16.06 -2.72
N GLY A 349 16.73 -15.96 -3.51
CA GLY A 349 16.71 -15.39 -4.86
C GLY A 349 16.76 -13.85 -4.92
N LEU A 350 16.86 -13.16 -3.78
CA LEU A 350 17.14 -11.72 -3.72
C LEU A 350 18.59 -11.48 -3.30
N SER A 351 19.14 -10.33 -3.70
CA SER A 351 20.49 -9.87 -3.37
C SER A 351 20.54 -8.35 -3.23
N GLY A 352 21.60 -7.84 -2.58
CA GLY A 352 21.83 -6.40 -2.43
C GLY A 352 20.63 -5.65 -1.83
N GLN A 353 20.35 -4.45 -2.34
CA GLN A 353 19.26 -3.61 -1.83
C GLN A 353 17.86 -4.23 -1.99
N ALA A 354 17.65 -5.12 -2.96
CA ALA A 354 16.37 -5.80 -3.16
C ALA A 354 15.97 -6.66 -1.94
N LEU A 355 16.95 -7.21 -1.21
CA LEU A 355 16.70 -7.95 0.04
C LEU A 355 15.99 -7.09 1.08
N TYR A 356 16.44 -5.86 1.24
CA TYR A 356 15.96 -4.94 2.27
C TYR A 356 14.59 -4.38 1.88
N ARG A 357 14.37 -4.00 0.62
CA ARG A 357 13.05 -3.54 0.14
C ARG A 357 11.95 -4.60 0.36
N ASP A 358 12.26 -5.86 0.07
CA ASP A 358 11.37 -6.98 0.35
C ASP A 358 11.16 -7.22 1.84
N TRP A 359 12.24 -7.12 2.63
CA TRP A 359 12.17 -7.33 4.07
C TRP A 359 11.27 -6.29 4.74
N PHE A 360 11.42 -5.01 4.43
CA PHE A 360 10.56 -3.94 4.95
C PHE A 360 9.10 -4.09 4.52
N ALA A 361 8.84 -4.53 3.29
CA ALA A 361 7.47 -4.88 2.86
C ALA A 361 6.85 -5.98 3.74
N LYS A 362 7.63 -7.00 4.15
CA LYS A 362 7.18 -8.03 5.09
C LYS A 362 6.99 -7.49 6.51
N VAL A 363 7.87 -6.61 7.00
CA VAL A 363 7.75 -5.96 8.32
C VAL A 363 6.41 -5.23 8.42
N ARG A 364 6.09 -4.41 7.41
CA ARG A 364 4.79 -3.74 7.33
C ARG A 364 3.62 -4.73 7.20
N GLY A 365 3.77 -5.76 6.36
CA GLY A 365 2.76 -6.81 6.21
C GLY A 365 2.45 -7.57 7.51
N ALA A 366 3.43 -7.67 8.41
CA ALA A 366 3.28 -8.24 9.75
C ALA A 366 2.72 -7.25 10.79
N GLY A 367 2.47 -5.99 10.41
CA GLY A 367 1.94 -4.96 11.30
C GLY A 367 2.95 -4.34 12.25
N HIS A 368 4.25 -4.46 11.94
CA HIS A 368 5.32 -3.82 12.71
C HIS A 368 5.71 -2.48 12.10
N LEU A 369 6.18 -1.58 12.96
CA LEU A 369 6.63 -0.24 12.57
C LEU A 369 8.16 -0.16 12.55
N ALA A 370 8.68 0.68 11.65
CA ALA A 370 10.07 1.07 11.59
C ALA A 370 10.20 2.58 11.85
N VAL A 371 11.31 2.98 12.46
CA VAL A 371 11.65 4.39 12.66
C VAL A 371 13.08 4.69 12.23
N LEU A 372 13.36 5.96 11.98
CA LEU A 372 14.69 6.47 11.69
C LEU A 372 15.01 7.68 12.55
N CYS A 373 16.09 7.62 13.32
CA CYS A 373 16.55 8.67 14.20
C CYS A 373 17.67 9.46 13.48
N PRO A 374 17.43 10.70 13.03
CA PRO A 374 18.36 11.45 12.18
C PRO A 374 19.62 11.95 12.91
N ASP A 375 19.58 11.98 14.24
CA ASP A 375 20.69 12.27 15.15
C ASP A 375 21.71 11.13 15.21
N VAL A 376 21.29 9.89 14.93
CA VAL A 376 22.18 8.75 14.75
C VAL A 376 22.68 8.74 13.32
N MET A 377 23.99 8.74 13.11
CA MET A 377 24.60 8.77 11.78
C MET A 377 25.57 7.61 11.57
N PHE A 378 25.34 6.87 10.47
CA PHE A 378 26.26 5.86 9.94
C PHE A 378 27.09 6.42 8.78
N PHE A 379 28.30 5.89 8.61
CA PHE A 379 29.14 6.21 7.46
C PHE A 379 29.13 5.04 6.50
N VAL A 380 28.59 5.28 5.31
CA VAL A 380 28.32 4.24 4.34
C VAL A 380 29.12 4.47 3.07
N GLY A 381 29.26 3.42 2.26
CA GLY A 381 29.70 3.56 0.87
C GLY A 381 28.69 4.33 0.02
N ASP A 382 28.89 4.35 -1.29
CA ASP A 382 28.00 5.07 -2.20
C ASP A 382 26.53 4.60 -2.08
N HIS A 383 25.61 5.56 -2.07
CA HIS A 383 24.18 5.28 -2.12
C HIS A 383 23.85 4.46 -3.38
N VAL A 384 23.30 3.27 -3.20
CA VAL A 384 22.99 2.39 -4.33
C VAL A 384 21.70 2.84 -5.01
N ASN A 385 21.86 3.36 -6.22
CA ASN A 385 20.75 3.56 -7.14
C ASN A 385 20.35 2.24 -7.78
N MET A 386 19.12 1.78 -7.54
CA MET A 386 18.61 0.54 -8.11
C MET A 386 18.17 0.73 -9.57
N THR A 387 18.66 -0.11 -10.46
CA THR A 387 18.25 -0.19 -11.86
C THR A 387 16.95 -1.01 -12.01
N ALA A 388 16.39 -1.06 -13.23
CA ALA A 388 15.23 -1.91 -13.50
C ALA A 388 15.53 -3.41 -13.22
N ASP A 389 16.75 -3.86 -13.50
CA ASP A 389 17.17 -5.25 -13.24
C ASP A 389 17.29 -5.54 -11.74
N ASP A 390 17.72 -4.55 -10.94
CA ASP A 390 17.76 -4.66 -9.48
C ASP A 390 16.35 -4.71 -8.86
N TRP A 391 15.39 -4.00 -9.46
CA TRP A 391 13.99 -4.00 -9.03
C TRP A 391 13.21 -5.23 -9.48
N LEU A 392 13.58 -5.85 -10.60
CA LEU A 392 12.83 -6.96 -11.20
C LEU A 392 12.59 -8.15 -10.24
N PRO A 393 13.55 -8.59 -9.40
CA PRO A 393 13.30 -9.66 -8.42
C PRO A 393 12.25 -9.28 -7.36
N VAL A 394 12.25 -8.04 -6.88
CA VAL A 394 11.23 -7.52 -5.95
C VAL A 394 9.88 -7.45 -6.67
N ALA A 395 9.88 -6.91 -7.89
CA ALA A 395 8.69 -6.78 -8.72
C ALA A 395 8.04 -8.14 -9.03
N ARG A 396 8.83 -9.17 -9.37
CA ARG A 396 8.36 -10.55 -9.55
C ARG A 396 7.66 -11.08 -8.32
N ARG A 397 8.29 -10.91 -7.16
CA ARG A 397 7.75 -11.47 -5.93
C ARG A 397 6.44 -10.84 -5.53
N TRP A 398 6.38 -9.52 -5.60
CA TRP A 398 5.21 -8.75 -5.19
C TRP A 398 4.24 -8.54 -6.36
N ALA A 399 4.43 -9.22 -7.51
CA ALA A 399 3.63 -9.03 -8.72
C ALA A 399 3.42 -7.55 -9.06
N LEU A 400 4.51 -6.78 -9.22
CA LEU A 400 4.48 -5.36 -9.50
C LEU A 400 4.80 -5.09 -10.96
N GLN A 401 3.87 -4.53 -11.70
CA GLN A 401 4.09 -4.07 -13.07
C GLN A 401 4.75 -2.69 -13.15
N LYS A 402 4.71 -1.92 -12.06
CA LYS A 402 5.38 -0.63 -11.98
C LYS A 402 6.03 -0.42 -10.62
N VAL A 403 7.24 0.10 -10.63
CA VAL A 403 7.90 0.64 -9.44
C VAL A 403 8.30 2.08 -9.71
N GLN A 404 7.78 3.01 -8.92
CA GLN A 404 8.32 4.36 -8.82
C GLN A 404 9.35 4.36 -7.69
N ALA A 405 10.63 4.42 -8.06
CA ALA A 405 11.75 4.34 -7.13
C ALA A 405 11.94 5.67 -6.37
N PHE A 406 12.70 5.61 -5.28
CA PHE A 406 12.97 6.74 -4.38
C PHE A 406 13.83 7.85 -5.01
N ASP A 407 14.48 7.57 -6.14
CA ASP A 407 15.18 8.57 -6.96
C ASP A 407 14.27 9.25 -8.00
N GLY A 408 12.97 8.92 -7.97
CA GLY A 408 11.95 9.45 -8.88
C GLY A 408 11.81 8.71 -10.21
N ARG A 409 12.68 7.74 -10.52
CA ARG A 409 12.58 6.95 -11.76
C ARG A 409 11.41 5.98 -11.71
N GLU A 410 10.81 5.75 -12.87
CA GLU A 410 9.78 4.74 -13.06
C GLU A 410 10.35 3.53 -13.79
N HIS A 411 10.10 2.34 -13.24
CA HIS A 411 10.44 1.06 -13.84
C HIS A 411 9.14 0.32 -14.17
N LEU A 412 8.98 -0.05 -15.44
CA LEU A 412 7.83 -0.79 -15.96
C LEU A 412 8.22 -2.22 -16.27
N PHE A 413 7.33 -3.16 -15.93
CA PHE A 413 7.54 -4.59 -16.10
C PHE A 413 6.34 -5.22 -16.82
N SER A 414 6.62 -6.15 -17.75
CA SER A 414 5.57 -6.89 -18.46
C SER A 414 4.95 -7.97 -17.56
N CYS A 415 3.73 -8.45 -17.86
CA CYS A 415 3.14 -9.54 -17.06
C CYS A 415 4.10 -10.73 -16.95
N GLU A 416 4.71 -11.12 -18.08
CA GLU A 416 5.61 -12.26 -18.18
C GLU A 416 6.83 -12.08 -17.29
N SER A 417 7.44 -10.88 -17.30
CA SER A 417 8.64 -10.66 -16.51
C SER A 417 8.36 -10.72 -15.01
N VAL A 418 7.15 -10.40 -14.56
CA VAL A 418 6.77 -10.45 -13.13
C VAL A 418 5.87 -11.63 -12.75
N GLY A 419 5.76 -12.64 -13.61
CA GLY A 419 5.06 -13.89 -13.30
C GLY A 419 3.53 -13.76 -13.22
N ILE A 420 2.97 -12.71 -13.80
CA ILE A 420 1.52 -12.48 -13.86
C ILE A 420 0.93 -13.25 -15.06
N SER A 421 -0.21 -13.93 -14.83
CA SER A 421 -0.93 -14.65 -15.89
C SER A 421 -2.36 -14.17 -16.01
N CYS A 422 -2.78 -13.83 -17.24
CA CYS A 422 -4.14 -13.41 -17.54
C CYS A 422 -5.08 -14.58 -17.91
N ARG A 423 -4.65 -15.85 -17.83
CA ARG A 423 -5.42 -17.02 -18.34
C ARG A 423 -6.75 -17.30 -17.63
N ASN A 424 -6.94 -16.81 -16.39
CA ASN A 424 -8.14 -17.08 -15.60
C ASN A 424 -8.67 -15.78 -14.96
N PRO A 425 -9.13 -14.80 -15.77
CA PRO A 425 -9.52 -13.49 -15.25
C PRO A 425 -10.68 -13.60 -14.28
N LEU A 426 -11.66 -14.49 -14.54
CA LEU A 426 -12.76 -14.77 -13.62
C LEU A 426 -12.29 -15.24 -12.24
N GLY A 427 -11.22 -16.03 -12.17
CA GLY A 427 -10.64 -16.46 -10.89
C GLY A 427 -9.91 -15.36 -10.15
N ILE A 428 -9.35 -14.38 -10.87
CA ILE A 428 -8.68 -13.21 -10.30
C ILE A 428 -9.72 -12.27 -9.67
N ILE A 429 -10.73 -11.86 -10.44
CA ILE A 429 -11.74 -10.86 -10.02
C ILE A 429 -12.67 -11.31 -8.90
N GLN A 430 -12.58 -12.57 -8.47
CA GLN A 430 -13.23 -13.04 -7.24
C GLN A 430 -12.64 -12.41 -5.98
N SER A 431 -11.38 -11.97 -6.02
CA SER A 431 -10.65 -11.48 -4.85
C SER A 431 -9.75 -10.29 -5.15
N TYR A 432 -9.25 -10.16 -6.37
CA TYR A 432 -8.23 -9.19 -6.71
C TYR A 432 -8.66 -8.36 -7.92
N LEU A 433 -8.15 -7.13 -8.03
CA LEU A 433 -8.18 -6.42 -9.30
C LEU A 433 -7.45 -7.23 -10.37
N LEU A 434 -7.89 -7.12 -11.61
CA LEU A 434 -7.11 -7.57 -12.75
C LEU A 434 -5.80 -6.78 -12.80
N PRO A 435 -4.69 -7.47 -13.09
CA PRO A 435 -3.44 -6.80 -13.39
C PRO A 435 -3.60 -5.79 -14.53
N PRO A 436 -2.99 -4.60 -14.44
CA PRO A 436 -3.00 -3.59 -15.50
C PRO A 436 -2.68 -4.13 -16.90
N CYS A 437 -1.71 -5.02 -17.07
CA CYS A 437 -1.44 -5.60 -18.39
C CYS A 437 -2.56 -6.51 -18.91
N CYS A 438 -3.28 -7.18 -18.00
CA CYS A 438 -4.46 -7.96 -18.33
C CYS A 438 -5.62 -7.04 -18.78
N VAL A 439 -5.71 -5.85 -18.18
CA VAL A 439 -6.65 -4.80 -18.61
C VAL A 439 -6.26 -4.26 -19.99
N GLU A 440 -4.98 -3.97 -20.23
CA GLU A 440 -4.47 -3.50 -21.54
C GLU A 440 -4.83 -4.47 -22.68
N GLU A 441 -4.75 -5.79 -22.47
CA GLU A 441 -5.18 -6.78 -23.48
C GLU A 441 -6.67 -6.60 -23.88
N MET A 442 -7.53 -6.21 -22.94
CA MET A 442 -8.95 -5.95 -23.18
C MET A 442 -9.19 -4.63 -23.90
N GLU A 443 -8.42 -3.61 -23.54
CA GLU A 443 -8.47 -2.30 -24.19
C GLU A 443 -7.99 -2.36 -25.64
N GLU A 444 -6.93 -3.15 -25.90
CA GLU A 444 -6.49 -3.44 -27.27
C GLU A 444 -7.56 -4.17 -28.09
N LEU A 445 -8.26 -5.14 -27.50
CA LEU A 445 -9.35 -5.86 -28.16
C LEU A 445 -10.46 -4.91 -28.61
N ILE A 446 -10.92 -4.03 -27.70
CA ILE A 446 -11.84 -2.93 -28.05
C ILE A 446 -11.25 -2.09 -29.18
N GLY A 447 -9.96 -1.75 -29.09
CA GLY A 447 -9.27 -0.96 -30.10
C GLY A 447 -9.34 -1.57 -31.51
N TYR A 448 -9.15 -2.88 -31.64
CA TYR A 448 -9.29 -3.58 -32.91
C TYR A 448 -10.72 -3.54 -33.46
N LEU A 449 -11.73 -3.62 -32.57
CA LEU A 449 -13.13 -3.52 -32.98
C LEU A 449 -13.49 -2.14 -33.49
N VAL A 450 -13.08 -1.09 -32.78
CA VAL A 450 -13.34 0.29 -33.18
C VAL A 450 -12.74 0.54 -34.56
N SER A 451 -11.48 0.16 -34.76
CA SER A 451 -10.82 0.33 -36.06
C SER A 451 -11.46 -0.53 -37.16
N TYR A 452 -11.98 -1.71 -36.84
CA TYR A 452 -12.75 -2.51 -37.80
C TYR A 452 -14.07 -1.84 -38.18
N ALA A 453 -14.79 -1.29 -37.19
CA ALA A 453 -16.05 -0.59 -37.40
C ALA A 453 -15.88 0.65 -38.28
N GLU A 454 -14.86 1.47 -37.98
CA GLU A 454 -14.53 2.68 -38.74
C GLU A 454 -14.20 2.35 -40.20
N GLN A 455 -13.35 1.33 -40.44
CA GLN A 455 -12.95 0.91 -41.79
C GLN A 455 -14.11 0.38 -42.64
N ASN A 456 -15.16 -0.15 -42.00
CA ASN A 456 -16.27 -0.80 -42.68
C ASN A 456 -17.59 -0.02 -42.55
N HIS A 457 -17.54 1.19 -41.97
CA HIS A 457 -18.70 2.03 -41.68
C HIS A 457 -19.80 1.27 -40.93
N LEU A 458 -19.40 0.57 -39.85
CA LEU A 458 -20.30 -0.23 -39.02
C LEU A 458 -20.69 0.52 -37.76
N ASP A 459 -21.96 0.39 -37.41
CA ASP A 459 -22.54 0.90 -36.19
C ASP A 459 -22.34 -0.10 -35.04
N TYR A 460 -21.97 0.42 -33.87
CA TYR A 460 -21.91 -0.30 -32.60
C TYR A 460 -22.13 0.67 -31.43
N GLU A 461 -22.48 0.14 -30.26
CA GLU A 461 -22.48 0.84 -28.99
C GLU A 461 -21.93 -0.09 -27.90
N LEU A 462 -21.13 0.41 -26.96
CA LEU A 462 -20.78 -0.36 -25.75
C LEU A 462 -22.04 -0.77 -24.98
N HIS A 463 -21.98 -1.94 -24.35
CA HIS A 463 -23.11 -2.57 -23.65
C HIS A 463 -22.73 -3.02 -22.24
N ALA A 464 -23.73 -3.25 -21.39
CA ALA A 464 -23.57 -3.80 -20.04
C ALA A 464 -22.38 -3.20 -19.26
N GLY A 465 -21.50 -4.03 -18.67
CA GLY A 465 -20.38 -3.58 -17.83
C GLY A 465 -19.42 -2.64 -18.56
N SER A 466 -19.27 -2.78 -19.87
CA SER A 466 -18.36 -1.96 -20.68
C SER A 466 -18.78 -0.50 -20.75
N VAL A 467 -20.07 -0.21 -20.91
CA VAL A 467 -20.54 1.20 -20.88
C VAL A 467 -20.51 1.78 -19.46
N LEU A 468 -20.66 0.96 -18.41
CA LEU A 468 -20.43 1.42 -17.04
C LEU A 468 -18.95 1.78 -16.81
N GLY A 469 -18.01 0.98 -17.30
CA GLY A 469 -16.57 1.30 -17.27
C GLY A 469 -16.26 2.65 -17.91
N ALA A 470 -16.85 2.92 -19.08
CA ALA A 470 -16.72 4.20 -19.77
C ALA A 470 -17.18 5.39 -18.93
N ILE A 471 -18.31 5.28 -18.23
CA ILE A 471 -18.87 6.37 -17.43
C ILE A 471 -18.10 6.54 -16.11
N LYS A 472 -17.73 5.43 -15.48
CA LYS A 472 -17.19 5.42 -14.12
C LYS A 472 -15.70 5.74 -14.07
N LEU A 473 -14.94 5.10 -14.95
CA LEU A 473 -13.48 5.18 -14.96
C LEU A 473 -12.93 5.80 -16.25
N GLY A 474 -13.75 5.90 -17.31
CA GLY A 474 -13.24 6.23 -18.65
C GLY A 474 -12.34 5.15 -19.23
N GLN A 475 -12.47 3.90 -18.75
CA GLN A 475 -11.65 2.74 -19.11
C GLN A 475 -12.37 1.43 -18.74
N TYR A 476 -11.73 0.30 -19.00
CA TYR A 476 -12.22 -1.02 -18.58
C TYR A 476 -12.32 -1.14 -17.06
N LEU A 477 -13.35 -1.85 -16.57
CA LEU A 477 -13.51 -2.11 -15.14
C LEU A 477 -12.49 -3.18 -14.69
N PRO A 478 -11.54 -2.88 -13.80
CA PRO A 478 -10.49 -3.85 -13.42
C PRO A 478 -11.00 -5.01 -12.55
N TRP A 479 -12.29 -5.09 -12.25
CA TRP A 479 -12.95 -6.22 -11.58
C TRP A 479 -13.96 -6.92 -12.49
N ASP A 480 -13.83 -6.71 -13.80
CA ASP A 480 -14.61 -7.37 -14.84
C ASP A 480 -13.72 -8.37 -15.60
N PHE A 481 -14.31 -9.24 -16.44
CA PHE A 481 -13.57 -10.28 -17.17
C PHE A 481 -14.00 -10.47 -18.63
N ASP A 482 -15.06 -9.80 -19.07
CA ASP A 482 -15.51 -9.73 -20.46
C ASP A 482 -15.82 -8.28 -20.87
N THR A 483 -16.13 -8.10 -22.15
CA THR A 483 -16.55 -6.82 -22.73
C THR A 483 -17.74 -7.08 -23.63
N ASP A 484 -18.72 -6.19 -23.63
CA ASP A 484 -19.95 -6.31 -24.39
C ASP A 484 -20.14 -5.13 -25.35
N ILE A 485 -20.50 -5.44 -26.60
CA ILE A 485 -21.04 -4.45 -27.55
C ILE A 485 -22.36 -4.92 -28.12
N VAL A 486 -23.18 -3.95 -28.49
CA VAL A 486 -24.37 -4.18 -29.31
C VAL A 486 -24.20 -3.58 -30.70
N VAL A 487 -24.76 -4.28 -31.69
CA VAL A 487 -24.67 -3.89 -33.11
C VAL A 487 -26.04 -3.97 -33.79
N ASN A 488 -26.18 -3.30 -34.92
CA ASN A 488 -27.39 -3.40 -35.75
C ASN A 488 -27.47 -4.77 -36.43
N CYS A 489 -28.61 -5.47 -36.29
CA CYS A 489 -28.87 -6.77 -36.92
C CYS A 489 -28.65 -6.77 -38.44
N HIS A 490 -29.00 -5.68 -39.13
CA HIS A 490 -28.81 -5.54 -40.57
C HIS A 490 -27.33 -5.54 -40.97
N GLN A 491 -26.44 -5.14 -40.04
CA GLN A 491 -24.99 -5.12 -40.24
C GLN A 491 -24.30 -6.33 -39.62
N PHE A 492 -25.02 -7.22 -38.92
CA PHE A 492 -24.41 -8.36 -38.22
C PHE A 492 -23.61 -9.29 -39.15
N ASN A 493 -24.09 -9.47 -40.40
CA ASN A 493 -23.35 -10.23 -41.41
C ASN A 493 -21.98 -9.61 -41.76
N LYS A 494 -21.87 -8.28 -41.73
CA LYS A 494 -20.58 -7.59 -41.92
C LYS A 494 -19.72 -7.79 -40.68
N TRP A 495 -20.26 -7.59 -39.48
CA TRP A 495 -19.55 -7.88 -38.23
C TRP A 495 -18.99 -9.31 -38.15
N MET A 496 -19.69 -10.30 -38.71
CA MET A 496 -19.18 -11.68 -38.79
C MET A 496 -17.89 -11.81 -39.62
N GLN A 497 -17.52 -10.84 -40.45
CA GLN A 497 -16.30 -10.87 -41.27
C GLN A 497 -15.05 -10.39 -40.49
N ILE A 498 -15.20 -9.94 -39.25
CA ILE A 498 -14.10 -9.44 -38.43
C ILE A 498 -12.95 -10.45 -38.23
N ASP A 499 -13.23 -11.76 -38.29
CA ASP A 499 -12.21 -12.80 -38.21
C ASP A 499 -11.12 -12.64 -39.30
N ALA A 500 -11.48 -12.20 -40.51
CA ALA A 500 -10.51 -11.90 -41.57
C ALA A 500 -9.65 -10.68 -41.21
N TYR A 501 -10.25 -9.65 -40.63
CA TYR A 501 -9.52 -8.47 -40.14
C TYR A 501 -8.52 -8.83 -39.03
N LEU A 502 -8.93 -9.68 -38.09
CA LEU A 502 -8.07 -10.15 -37.00
C LEU A 502 -6.92 -11.02 -37.52
N LYS A 503 -7.20 -11.94 -38.45
CA LYS A 503 -6.19 -12.81 -39.09
C LYS A 503 -5.14 -12.02 -39.87
N THR A 504 -5.55 -11.04 -40.67
CA THR A 504 -4.60 -10.21 -41.45
C THR A 504 -3.63 -9.43 -40.56
N ARG A 505 -4.03 -9.12 -39.32
CA ARG A 505 -3.21 -8.46 -38.30
C ARG A 505 -2.50 -9.42 -37.35
N ARG A 506 -2.58 -10.74 -37.61
CA ARG A 506 -1.98 -11.80 -36.77
C ARG A 506 -2.46 -11.78 -35.32
N ILE A 507 -3.66 -11.26 -35.08
CA ILE A 507 -4.29 -11.22 -33.76
C ILE A 507 -4.80 -12.63 -33.44
N LYS A 508 -4.42 -13.19 -32.28
CA LYS A 508 -4.74 -14.56 -31.87
C LYS A 508 -6.15 -14.70 -31.28
N CYS A 509 -7.14 -14.10 -31.94
CA CYS A 509 -8.54 -14.21 -31.54
C CYS A 509 -9.33 -14.93 -32.63
N ARG A 510 -10.43 -15.59 -32.25
CA ARG A 510 -11.32 -16.29 -33.17
C ARG A 510 -12.76 -15.96 -32.88
N LYS A 511 -13.56 -15.79 -33.93
CA LYS A 511 -15.01 -15.71 -33.81
C LYS A 511 -15.61 -17.07 -33.41
N ARG A 512 -16.54 -17.06 -32.46
CA ARG A 512 -17.43 -18.19 -32.14
C ARG A 512 -18.88 -17.72 -32.16
N MET A 513 -19.70 -18.31 -33.03
CA MET A 513 -21.14 -18.11 -32.98
C MET A 513 -21.72 -18.80 -31.74
N VAL A 514 -22.57 -18.11 -30.99
CA VAL A 514 -23.27 -18.69 -29.84
C VAL A 514 -24.72 -19.02 -30.22
N TRP A 515 -25.45 -18.06 -30.79
CA TRP A 515 -26.73 -18.27 -31.46
C TRP A 515 -26.96 -17.22 -32.55
N LYS A 516 -28.07 -17.29 -33.29
CA LYS A 516 -28.38 -16.32 -34.34
C LYS A 516 -28.42 -14.92 -33.73
N GLY A 517 -27.53 -14.05 -34.20
CA GLY A 517 -27.43 -12.68 -33.69
C GLY A 517 -26.55 -12.48 -32.46
N TYR A 518 -25.82 -13.50 -32.01
CA TYR A 518 -24.87 -13.37 -30.91
C TYR A 518 -23.60 -14.17 -31.20
N MET A 519 -22.46 -13.49 -31.12
CA MET A 519 -21.15 -14.09 -31.30
C MET A 519 -20.15 -13.58 -30.28
N ASN A 520 -19.15 -14.40 -29.99
CA ASN A 520 -18.00 -14.01 -29.19
C ASN A 520 -16.77 -13.89 -30.08
N ILE A 521 -15.93 -12.90 -29.79
CA ILE A 521 -14.53 -12.88 -30.23
C ILE A 521 -13.72 -13.44 -29.06
N ILE A 522 -13.21 -14.66 -29.20
CA ILE A 522 -12.46 -15.37 -28.17
C ILE A 522 -10.98 -15.15 -28.42
N CYS A 523 -10.30 -14.52 -27.47
CA CYS A 523 -8.86 -14.33 -27.44
C CYS A 523 -8.23 -15.31 -26.42
N PRO A 524 -6.89 -15.37 -26.28
CA PRO A 524 -6.25 -16.36 -25.41
C PRO A 524 -6.65 -16.26 -23.93
N HIS A 525 -6.92 -15.05 -23.45
CA HIS A 525 -7.19 -14.77 -22.03
C HIS A 525 -8.60 -14.25 -21.77
N PHE A 526 -9.21 -13.63 -22.77
CA PHE A 526 -10.49 -12.93 -22.64
C PHE A 526 -11.42 -13.20 -23.83
N PHE A 527 -12.65 -12.73 -23.72
CA PHE A 527 -13.56 -12.68 -24.84
C PHE A 527 -14.37 -11.39 -24.84
N LEU A 528 -14.87 -11.07 -26.02
CA LEU A 528 -15.79 -9.98 -26.24
C LEU A 528 -17.08 -10.51 -26.84
N GLU A 529 -18.21 -10.01 -26.34
CA GLU A 529 -19.55 -10.36 -26.74
C GLU A 529 -20.11 -9.34 -27.74
N ILE A 530 -20.62 -9.83 -28.87
CA ILE A 530 -21.28 -9.03 -29.89
C ILE A 530 -22.70 -9.53 -30.04
N ILE A 531 -23.65 -8.74 -29.55
CA ILE A 531 -25.08 -9.05 -29.61
C ILE A 531 -25.75 -8.11 -30.60
N CYS A 532 -26.53 -8.64 -31.53
CA CYS A 532 -27.39 -7.83 -32.37
C CYS A 532 -28.79 -7.69 -31.78
N HIS A 533 -29.37 -6.51 -31.87
CA HIS A 533 -30.73 -6.23 -31.41
C HIS A 533 -31.64 -5.79 -32.57
N GLU A 534 -32.72 -6.55 -32.83
CA GLU A 534 -33.73 -6.22 -33.85
C GLU A 534 -34.62 -5.09 -33.32
N GLY A 535 -34.75 -3.99 -34.06
CA GLY A 535 -35.56 -2.83 -33.67
C GLY A 535 -34.78 -1.57 -33.25
N VAL A 536 -33.45 -1.57 -33.34
CA VAL A 536 -32.62 -0.44 -32.92
C VAL A 536 -31.77 0.03 -34.10
N ASN A 537 -32.23 1.07 -34.80
CA ASN A 537 -31.28 2.14 -35.12
C ASN A 537 -30.73 2.53 -33.75
N ASN A 538 -29.44 2.30 -33.51
CA ASN A 538 -28.64 2.67 -32.32
C ASN A 538 -29.35 3.72 -31.47
N SER A 539 -29.34 3.61 -30.14
CA SER A 539 -30.10 4.40 -29.15
C SER A 539 -30.34 5.91 -29.43
N ARG A 540 -29.62 6.48 -30.39
CA ARG A 540 -29.85 7.71 -31.18
C ARG A 540 -31.29 8.01 -31.57
N ILE A 541 -32.19 7.04 -31.71
CA ILE A 541 -33.63 7.35 -31.90
C ILE A 541 -34.21 8.21 -30.76
N HIS A 542 -33.60 8.14 -29.58
CA HIS A 542 -33.97 8.93 -28.40
C HIS A 542 -33.29 10.30 -28.35
N LEU A 543 -32.37 10.60 -29.27
CA LEU A 543 -31.79 11.94 -29.43
C LEU A 543 -32.76 12.85 -30.19
N PRO A 544 -32.66 14.18 -30.00
CA PRO A 544 -33.32 15.15 -30.88
C PRO A 544 -32.91 14.92 -32.34
N ALA A 545 -33.80 15.24 -33.28
CA ALA A 545 -33.66 14.86 -34.69
C ALA A 545 -32.33 15.31 -35.31
N GLU A 546 -31.88 16.50 -34.95
CA GLU A 546 -30.64 17.15 -35.38
C GLU A 546 -29.36 16.48 -34.85
N TYR A 547 -29.45 15.60 -33.85
CA TYR A 547 -28.31 14.87 -33.27
C TYR A 547 -28.30 13.38 -33.64
N ARG A 548 -29.26 12.88 -34.43
CA ARG A 548 -29.39 11.43 -34.71
C ARG A 548 -28.33 10.87 -35.64
N ASP A 549 -27.70 11.71 -36.46
CA ASP A 549 -26.73 11.28 -37.46
C ASP A 549 -25.34 11.00 -36.85
N ILE A 550 -25.06 11.54 -35.66
CA ILE A 550 -23.78 11.41 -34.98
C ILE A 550 -23.96 10.53 -33.72
N PRO A 551 -23.19 9.44 -33.56
CA PRO A 551 -23.25 8.64 -32.34
C PRO A 551 -22.75 9.42 -31.14
N THR A 552 -23.35 9.18 -29.98
CA THR A 552 -22.77 9.62 -28.70
C THR A 552 -21.50 8.82 -28.43
N GLN A 553 -20.42 9.51 -28.08
CA GLN A 553 -19.14 8.90 -27.77
C GLN A 553 -18.72 9.21 -26.34
N ALA A 554 -18.03 8.26 -25.71
CA ALA A 554 -17.36 8.45 -24.43
C ALA A 554 -15.87 8.16 -24.58
N LEU A 555 -15.05 8.81 -23.75
CA LEU A 555 -13.64 8.46 -23.65
C LEU A 555 -13.52 7.12 -22.93
N TYR A 556 -12.88 6.15 -23.59
CA TYR A 556 -12.65 4.82 -23.08
C TYR A 556 -11.21 4.42 -23.40
N SER A 557 -10.36 4.37 -22.37
CA SER A 557 -8.96 4.00 -22.46
C SER A 557 -8.21 4.85 -23.49
N GLY A 558 -8.43 6.16 -23.43
CA GLY A 558 -7.79 7.14 -24.32
C GLY A 558 -8.39 7.24 -25.73
N ARG A 559 -9.48 6.52 -26.04
CA ARG A 559 -10.15 6.56 -27.35
C ARG A 559 -11.61 6.95 -27.25
N TRP A 560 -12.11 7.69 -28.23
CA TRP A 560 -13.55 7.92 -28.38
C TRP A 560 -14.22 6.66 -28.91
N VAL A 561 -15.15 6.11 -28.13
CA VAL A 561 -15.89 4.90 -28.49
C VAL A 561 -17.38 5.18 -28.47
N ASN A 562 -18.13 4.54 -29.36
CA ASN A 562 -19.57 4.73 -29.43
C ASN A 562 -20.24 4.08 -28.21
N VAL A 563 -21.12 4.85 -27.56
CA VAL A 563 -21.91 4.43 -26.40
C VAL A 563 -23.39 4.72 -26.64
N ARG A 564 -24.24 4.31 -25.71
CA ARG A 564 -25.66 4.67 -25.74
C ARG A 564 -25.83 6.20 -25.73
N SER A 565 -26.92 6.70 -26.32
CA SER A 565 -27.20 8.13 -26.46
C SER A 565 -27.22 8.92 -25.17
N ASN A 566 -27.69 8.28 -24.10
CA ASN A 566 -27.49 8.76 -22.75
C ASN A 566 -26.91 7.60 -21.94
N PRO A 567 -25.56 7.48 -21.85
CA PRO A 567 -24.92 6.31 -21.26
C PRO A 567 -25.19 6.25 -19.75
N GLY A 568 -25.24 7.39 -19.06
CA GLY A 568 -25.60 7.47 -17.64
C GLY A 568 -27.02 6.99 -17.35
N LEU A 569 -28.01 7.46 -18.13
CA LEU A 569 -29.39 7.00 -18.00
C LEU A 569 -29.53 5.51 -18.32
N TYR A 570 -28.84 5.05 -19.37
CA TYR A 570 -28.81 3.62 -19.71
C TYR A 570 -28.30 2.78 -18.53
N CYS A 571 -27.14 3.11 -17.95
CA CYS A 571 -26.59 2.35 -16.83
C CYS A 571 -27.50 2.37 -15.62
N ARG A 572 -28.07 3.53 -15.26
CA ARG A 572 -29.04 3.65 -14.16
C ARG A 572 -30.25 2.73 -14.37
N ASN A 573 -30.79 2.68 -15.58
CA ASN A 573 -31.98 1.88 -15.88
C ASN A 573 -31.67 0.38 -16.03
N ALA A 574 -30.52 0.04 -16.60
CA ALA A 574 -30.13 -1.35 -16.89
C ALA A 574 -29.55 -2.07 -15.67
N MET A 575 -28.88 -1.36 -14.77
CA MET A 575 -28.13 -1.94 -13.65
C MET A 575 -28.72 -1.62 -12.27
N GLY A 576 -29.55 -0.57 -12.17
CA GLY A 576 -30.31 -0.25 -10.95
C GLY A 576 -29.76 0.90 -10.11
N LEU A 577 -30.09 0.86 -8.82
CA LEU A 577 -29.73 1.89 -7.83
C LEU A 577 -28.23 1.84 -7.50
N GLU A 578 -27.67 2.99 -7.11
CA GLU A 578 -26.26 3.12 -6.71
C GLU A 578 -25.26 2.57 -7.75
N VAL A 579 -25.59 2.64 -9.04
CA VAL A 579 -24.78 2.10 -10.15
C VAL A 579 -23.32 2.62 -10.19
N LEU A 580 -23.04 3.75 -9.54
CA LEU A 580 -21.69 4.31 -9.43
C LEU A 580 -20.86 3.69 -8.30
N ARG A 581 -21.47 3.05 -7.31
CA ARG A 581 -20.73 2.26 -6.31
C ARG A 581 -20.15 1.02 -6.97
N HIS A 582 -19.07 0.48 -6.41
CA HIS A 582 -18.44 -0.71 -6.95
C HIS A 582 -19.23 -1.96 -6.57
N ALA A 583 -19.35 -2.87 -7.52
CA ALA A 583 -19.87 -4.21 -7.26
C ALA A 583 -19.00 -5.21 -8.01
N ALA A 584 -18.74 -6.36 -7.39
CA ALA A 584 -18.04 -7.44 -8.06
C ALA A 584 -18.91 -7.98 -9.21
N HIS A 585 -18.26 -8.46 -10.27
CA HIS A 585 -18.96 -8.99 -11.44
C HIS A 585 -20.01 -10.06 -11.05
N TRP A 586 -21.20 -10.02 -11.65
CA TRP A 586 -22.35 -10.84 -11.23
C TRP A 586 -22.08 -12.37 -11.18
N ARG A 587 -21.15 -12.87 -11.98
CA ARG A 587 -20.72 -14.29 -11.96
C ARG A 587 -19.91 -14.68 -10.72
N THR A 588 -19.34 -13.71 -10.00
CA THR A 588 -18.60 -13.95 -8.75
C THR A 588 -19.50 -13.82 -7.53
N LEU A 589 -20.67 -13.20 -7.69
CA LEU A 589 -21.63 -12.99 -6.60
C LEU A 589 -22.41 -14.27 -6.28
N LYS A 590 -22.50 -14.57 -4.97
CA LYS A 590 -23.38 -15.64 -4.44
C LYS A 590 -24.79 -15.08 -4.21
N THR A 591 -25.48 -14.77 -5.30
CA THR A 591 -26.81 -14.13 -5.27
C THR A 591 -27.94 -15.14 -5.52
N SER A 592 -29.12 -14.88 -4.92
CA SER A 592 -30.32 -15.68 -5.16
C SER A 592 -30.81 -15.56 -6.61
N LYS A 593 -31.76 -16.40 -7.03
CA LYS A 593 -32.35 -16.29 -8.38
C LYS A 593 -33.09 -14.95 -8.56
N GLU A 594 -33.75 -14.47 -7.51
CA GLU A 594 -34.50 -13.23 -7.47
C GLU A 594 -33.58 -12.00 -7.50
N ALA A 595 -32.41 -12.11 -6.87
CA ALA A 595 -31.33 -11.12 -6.94
C ALA A 595 -30.77 -11.04 -8.37
N LYS A 596 -30.43 -12.20 -8.96
CA LYS A 596 -29.95 -12.28 -10.36
C LYS A 596 -30.98 -11.72 -11.36
N ALA A 597 -32.27 -11.95 -11.12
CA ALA A 597 -33.34 -11.39 -11.93
C ALA A 597 -33.46 -9.84 -11.85
N ARG A 598 -32.92 -9.23 -10.78
CA ARG A 598 -32.87 -7.77 -10.57
C ARG A 598 -31.51 -7.16 -10.94
N GLY A 599 -30.63 -7.91 -11.61
CA GLY A 599 -29.28 -7.48 -11.99
C GLY A 599 -28.17 -8.02 -11.09
N GLY A 600 -28.49 -8.63 -9.95
CA GLY A 600 -27.56 -9.34 -9.09
C GLY A 600 -26.73 -8.45 -8.15
N TYR A 601 -26.92 -7.14 -8.16
CA TYR A 601 -26.12 -6.18 -7.39
C TYR A 601 -26.88 -5.65 -6.15
N ASP A 602 -27.28 -6.56 -5.26
CA ASP A 602 -28.11 -6.20 -4.10
C ASP A 602 -27.36 -5.40 -3.02
N ASP A 603 -26.02 -5.44 -3.02
CA ASP A 603 -25.16 -4.73 -2.04
C ASP A 603 -24.02 -3.97 -2.76
N PRO A 604 -24.35 -2.91 -3.52
CA PRO A 604 -23.36 -2.10 -4.20
C PRO A 604 -22.57 -1.27 -3.17
N GLY A 605 -21.25 -1.25 -3.33
CA GLY A 605 -20.31 -0.62 -2.40
C GLY A 605 -19.62 -1.60 -1.45
N THR A 606 -19.88 -2.90 -1.59
CA THR A 606 -19.25 -3.93 -0.77
C THR A 606 -18.43 -4.89 -1.62
N TRP A 607 -17.19 -5.13 -1.20
CA TRP A 607 -16.29 -6.11 -1.81
C TRP A 607 -16.31 -7.45 -1.07
N ASN A 608 -16.18 -8.55 -1.82
CA ASN A 608 -15.89 -9.85 -1.23
C ASN A 608 -14.50 -9.81 -0.58
N LYS A 609 -14.36 -10.50 0.56
CA LYS A 609 -13.07 -10.69 1.22
C LYS A 609 -12.09 -11.43 0.31
N CYS A 610 -10.87 -10.94 0.23
CA CYS A 610 -9.81 -11.61 -0.50
C CYS A 610 -9.44 -12.95 0.13
N LYS A 611 -9.02 -13.88 -0.73
CA LYS A 611 -8.40 -15.14 -0.30
C LYS A 611 -7.08 -14.88 0.44
N ASP A 612 -6.30 -13.90 -0.02
CA ASP A 612 -5.11 -13.40 0.66
C ASP A 612 -5.30 -11.91 1.00
N PRO A 613 -5.62 -11.58 2.26
CA PRO A 613 -5.75 -10.20 2.71
C PRO A 613 -4.43 -9.42 2.70
N SER A 614 -3.26 -10.06 2.53
CA SER A 614 -1.97 -9.36 2.45
C SER A 614 -1.69 -8.81 1.06
N HIS A 615 -2.27 -9.40 0.01
CA HIS A 615 -2.06 -8.98 -1.38
C HIS A 615 -2.46 -7.51 -1.62
N HIS A 616 -1.66 -6.76 -2.39
CA HIS A 616 -1.86 -5.31 -2.59
C HIS A 616 -3.02 -4.96 -3.53
N SER A 617 -3.42 -5.88 -4.41
CA SER A 617 -4.55 -5.70 -5.34
C SER A 617 -5.87 -6.27 -4.81
N CYS A 618 -5.91 -6.60 -3.52
CA CYS A 618 -7.06 -7.14 -2.84
C CYS A 618 -8.27 -6.19 -2.90
N LEU A 619 -9.39 -6.64 -3.49
CA LEU A 619 -10.57 -5.81 -3.75
C LEU A 619 -11.12 -5.16 -2.47
N ASP A 620 -11.19 -5.88 -1.35
CA ASP A 620 -11.72 -5.33 -0.10
C ASP A 620 -10.78 -4.38 0.66
N LYS A 621 -9.61 -4.07 0.09
CA LYS A 621 -8.77 -2.92 0.51
C LYS A 621 -9.11 -1.62 -0.20
N TYR A 622 -9.88 -1.69 -1.28
CA TYR A 622 -10.30 -0.51 -2.02
C TYR A 622 -11.62 0.01 -1.49
N PRO A 623 -11.85 1.34 -1.58
CA PRO A 623 -13.16 1.91 -1.33
C PRO A 623 -14.25 1.21 -2.14
N GLY A 624 -15.46 1.16 -1.55
CA GLY A 624 -16.68 0.70 -2.21
C GLY A 624 -17.27 1.73 -3.18
N ASP A 625 -16.69 2.94 -3.26
CA ASP A 625 -17.13 4.01 -4.15
C ASP A 625 -15.95 4.85 -4.66
N GLY A 626 -16.18 5.67 -5.68
CA GLY A 626 -15.17 6.52 -6.31
C GLY A 626 -14.40 5.84 -7.45
N ASN A 627 -13.35 6.50 -7.95
CA ASN A 627 -12.57 6.00 -9.08
C ASN A 627 -11.05 6.20 -8.98
N LEU A 628 -10.57 7.17 -8.18
CA LEU A 628 -9.13 7.47 -8.02
C LEU A 628 -8.25 6.25 -7.70
N PRO A 629 -8.66 5.29 -6.85
CA PRO A 629 -7.80 4.15 -6.51
C PRO A 629 -7.50 3.19 -7.68
N PHE A 630 -8.19 3.34 -8.81
CA PHE A 630 -8.16 2.40 -9.94
C PHE A 630 -7.62 3.01 -11.23
N THR A 631 -7.40 4.32 -11.27
CA THR A 631 -6.88 5.00 -12.46
C THR A 631 -5.37 4.79 -12.60
N GLN A 632 -4.94 4.42 -13.80
CA GLN A 632 -3.54 4.27 -14.21
C GLN A 632 -3.07 5.51 -15.00
N PRO A 633 -1.86 6.05 -14.73
CA PRO A 633 -1.07 5.88 -13.51
C PRO A 633 -1.79 6.50 -12.31
N PHE A 634 -1.40 6.12 -11.09
CA PHE A 634 -2.01 6.61 -9.84
C PHE A 634 -2.12 8.14 -9.73
N LEU A 635 -1.40 8.93 -10.53
CA LEU A 635 -1.67 10.33 -10.80
C LEU A 635 -1.13 10.70 -12.19
N ARG A 636 -1.92 11.36 -13.04
CA ARG A 636 -1.43 12.61 -13.65
C ARG A 636 -1.95 13.74 -12.76
N PRO A 637 -1.12 14.74 -12.41
CA PRO A 637 -1.59 15.91 -11.66
C PRO A 637 -2.70 16.65 -12.39
#